data_AF-A0A1W1XWG1-F1
#
_entry.id   AF-A0A1W1XWG1-F1
#
_cell.length_a   1.000
_cell.length_b   1.000
_cell.length_c   1.000
_cell.angle_alpha   90.00
_cell.angle_beta   90.00
_cell.angle_gamma   90.00
#
_symmetry.space_group_name_H-M   'P 1'
#
loop_
_entity.id
_entity.type
_entity.pdbx_description
1 polymer ?
#
loop_
_entity_poly.entity_id
_entity_poly.type
_entity_poly.pdbx_seq_one_letter_code
_entity_poly.pdbx_strand_id
1 'polypeptide(L)'
;MKHYLSVALLATAASHAYAAYPAWQEGSTYTAGTIVSYLGHDYKCQATHTAYTGAGWYPSTTPTLWQDLGASAGATPAPTATPKPTATPAPTATPTATLAPAATPTPKPTATPIPAATATPLPTATPTSAPTATATPGTTGCSAAEWNAATAYLSGSKVSRNGHTYQANWWTQGNDPATNSGPTGSGKPWTDLGACSATTSAPTPTATVAPSATPKPTATPAPTATPLPSATPTPVATATPKPTATPQPTATPAPMATPTPAATATPKPTATPVPTATPTATPAPAATPVPTATPTPAPSSGTLWINEVSSDPSGTGSWFEIYNPTDAAVSLSGVNARVRTSSSSTPSDFALSGSVPAKGFMVVAAKSSSGTGQANTSQIQYVTGSSGAPYWTSSAGAIELTRNGQTVDFVRFGSSSAAPLTTGAWTGNSASAIPAVYGKSLVRYYTQASNTHSAADWIVAPFSTPGGRNDVPADARDDDDDGIPDTAEVAGGTYGGLDLYSIGVRAGHPDILIQVDYMQSTDEGIKPQREALQAVTAAFAKRGYGVFFDVGNLYSSSFSPADFNLGGGKQVTYASCVDLSPPSGCVALADYKASSMDIRRRQIFHYLLVGSSRNADGSAGSSGVAEIGGNDVLVALGKWGLNSSTSSSRYKLINYQAGTIMHELGHNLGLRHGGNENTNYKPNYYSIMNYLYQLQGLGSDPTSESAIQRYYYNKGYHNLSSCGLEGGPCGASYRIDYSDGSGKALNENALLESDLIGRGAQSGVYADWNNSLSLNAGSYALDLNADSTLGTLNDFNDWANLQLSFADTASGSTGDSQLRSLRQWRNKGDMKTVRTRSFMHDKHEESDEDVPHKHFFDELRRDNPRAQQDD
;
A
#
# COMPACT_ATOMS: atom_id res chain seq x y z
N MET A 1 -79.76 -38.95 -8.01
CA MET A 1 -80.80 -37.88 -8.04
C MET A 1 -80.09 -36.55 -8.18
N LYS A 2 -80.40 -35.73 -9.21
CA LYS A 2 -80.03 -34.30 -9.39
C LYS A 2 -78.51 -33.96 -9.36
N HIS A 3 -77.99 -32.93 -10.03
CA HIS A 3 -78.29 -32.28 -11.31
C HIS A 3 -77.02 -31.54 -11.77
N TYR A 4 -77.01 -31.04 -13.01
CA TYR A 4 -75.97 -30.16 -13.57
C TYR A 4 -75.81 -28.87 -12.75
N LEU A 5 -74.62 -28.24 -12.73
CA LEU A 5 -74.21 -27.19 -13.68
C LEU A 5 -72.90 -26.50 -13.24
N SER A 6 -72.06 -26.11 -14.20
CA SER A 6 -70.83 -25.35 -13.97
C SER A 6 -71.10 -23.89 -13.62
N VAL A 7 -70.29 -23.30 -12.73
CA VAL A 7 -70.08 -21.85 -12.64
C VAL A 7 -68.58 -21.58 -12.67
N ALA A 8 -68.13 -20.78 -13.63
CA ALA A 8 -66.75 -20.33 -13.69
C ALA A 8 -66.51 -19.17 -12.72
N LEU A 9 -65.39 -19.19 -12.00
CA LEU A 9 -64.86 -18.01 -11.33
C LEU A 9 -63.51 -17.67 -11.98
N LEU A 10 -63.47 -16.57 -12.73
CA LEU A 10 -62.20 -16.00 -13.18
C LEU A 10 -61.46 -15.46 -11.95
N ALA A 11 -60.44 -16.18 -11.51
CA ALA A 11 -59.41 -15.59 -10.65
C ALA A 11 -58.50 -14.72 -11.54
N THR A 12 -58.74 -13.41 -11.56
CA THR A 12 -57.82 -12.44 -12.14
C THR A 12 -56.52 -12.44 -11.34
N ALA A 13 -55.54 -13.23 -11.77
CA ALA A 13 -54.18 -13.12 -11.29
C ALA A 13 -53.60 -11.78 -11.77
N ALA A 14 -53.75 -10.74 -10.95
CA ALA A 14 -53.06 -9.49 -11.14
C ALA A 14 -51.56 -9.76 -10.97
N SER A 15 -50.86 -9.92 -12.09
CA SER A 15 -49.40 -9.94 -12.16
C SER A 15 -48.87 -8.58 -11.71
N HIS A 16 -48.73 -8.42 -10.40
CA HIS A 16 -47.95 -7.34 -9.81
C HIS A 16 -46.52 -7.58 -10.26
N ALA A 17 -46.08 -6.84 -11.28
CA ALA A 17 -44.67 -6.69 -11.56
C ALA A 17 -44.06 -6.03 -10.32
N TYR A 18 -43.42 -6.83 -9.47
CA TYR A 18 -42.61 -6.30 -8.39
C TYR A 18 -41.52 -5.45 -9.04
N ALA A 19 -41.56 -4.14 -8.80
CA ALA A 19 -40.49 -3.25 -9.23
C ALA A 19 -39.20 -3.71 -8.54
N ALA A 20 -38.12 -3.84 -9.30
CA ALA A 20 -36.81 -4.11 -8.74
C ALA A 20 -36.44 -3.01 -7.73
N TYR A 21 -35.89 -3.39 -6.57
CA TYR A 21 -35.44 -2.41 -5.58
C TYR A 21 -34.35 -1.51 -6.17
N PRO A 22 -34.32 -0.22 -5.80
CA PRO A 22 -33.28 0.69 -6.28
C PRO A 22 -31.90 0.13 -5.97
N ALA A 23 -30.97 0.24 -6.92
CA ALA A 23 -29.60 -0.18 -6.69
C ALA A 23 -29.00 0.62 -5.53
N TRP A 24 -28.23 -0.05 -4.67
CA TRP A 24 -27.44 0.66 -3.66
C TRP A 24 -26.43 1.58 -4.35
N GLN A 25 -26.27 2.78 -3.80
CA GLN A 25 -25.40 3.85 -4.26
C GLN A 25 -24.65 4.40 -3.06
N GLU A 26 -23.34 4.50 -3.19
CA GLU A 26 -22.54 5.23 -2.22
C GLU A 26 -22.89 6.74 -2.26
N GLY A 27 -22.56 7.46 -1.19
CA GLY A 27 -22.97 8.85 -0.96
C GLY A 27 -24.44 9.04 -0.53
N SER A 28 -25.28 7.99 -0.53
CA SER A 28 -26.72 8.10 -0.26
C SER A 28 -27.10 7.86 1.22
N THR A 29 -28.15 8.54 1.68
CA THR A 29 -28.76 8.31 3.00
C THR A 29 -29.88 7.27 2.91
N TYR A 30 -29.74 6.20 3.68
CA TYR A 30 -30.70 5.11 3.78
C TYR A 30 -31.37 5.13 5.15
N THR A 31 -32.70 5.20 5.17
CA THR A 31 -33.47 5.04 6.41
C THR A 31 -33.63 3.56 6.76
N ALA A 32 -33.63 3.24 8.06
CA ALA A 32 -33.91 1.90 8.56
C ALA A 32 -35.22 1.36 7.94
N GLY A 33 -35.16 0.17 7.37
CA GLY A 33 -36.25 -0.46 6.63
C GLY A 33 -36.18 -0.30 5.10
N THR A 34 -35.37 0.63 4.56
CA THR A 34 -35.16 0.77 3.11
C THR A 34 -34.56 -0.52 2.54
N ILE A 35 -35.07 -0.99 1.39
CA ILE A 35 -34.53 -2.16 0.68
C ILE A 35 -33.87 -1.69 -0.62
N VAL A 36 -32.67 -2.21 -0.89
CA VAL A 36 -31.85 -1.90 -2.08
C VAL A 36 -31.37 -3.19 -2.74
N SER A 37 -31.06 -3.15 -4.03
CA SER A 37 -30.36 -4.24 -4.72
C SER A 37 -28.85 -3.97 -4.78
N TYR A 38 -28.03 -4.97 -4.48
CA TYR A 38 -26.56 -4.88 -4.56
C TYR A 38 -25.97 -6.25 -4.91
N LEU A 39 -25.08 -6.32 -5.90
CA LEU A 39 -24.42 -7.55 -6.38
C LEU A 39 -25.38 -8.75 -6.64
N GLY A 40 -26.62 -8.48 -7.06
CA GLY A 40 -27.63 -9.51 -7.35
C GLY A 40 -28.41 -10.04 -6.15
N HIS A 41 -28.24 -9.43 -4.97
CA HIS A 41 -28.99 -9.70 -3.75
C HIS A 41 -29.80 -8.46 -3.32
N ASP A 42 -30.92 -8.68 -2.63
CA ASP A 42 -31.73 -7.62 -2.03
C ASP A 42 -31.36 -7.46 -0.55
N TYR A 43 -31.04 -6.23 -0.12
CA TYR A 43 -30.61 -5.94 1.25
C TYR A 43 -31.52 -4.91 1.93
N LYS A 44 -31.90 -5.18 3.17
CA LYS A 44 -32.69 -4.27 4.01
C LYS A 44 -31.82 -3.52 5.00
N CYS A 45 -31.83 -2.19 4.92
CA CYS A 45 -31.19 -1.30 5.86
C CYS A 45 -31.72 -1.56 7.29
N GLN A 46 -30.84 -1.88 8.23
CA GLN A 46 -31.19 -2.17 9.63
C GLN A 46 -31.18 -0.91 10.51
N ALA A 47 -30.35 0.08 10.18
CA ALA A 47 -30.20 1.32 10.95
C ALA A 47 -30.02 2.52 10.00
N THR A 48 -30.70 3.64 10.26
CA THR A 48 -30.61 4.83 9.41
C THR A 48 -29.17 5.36 9.39
N HIS A 49 -28.58 5.46 8.20
CA HIS A 49 -27.19 5.90 8.00
C HIS A 49 -27.03 6.60 6.65
N THR A 50 -25.98 7.41 6.51
CA THR A 50 -25.48 7.85 5.20
C THR A 50 -24.29 6.97 4.85
N ALA A 51 -24.36 6.27 3.73
CA ALA A 51 -23.24 5.49 3.21
C ALA A 51 -22.24 6.45 2.54
N TYR A 52 -21.53 7.26 3.33
CA TYR A 52 -20.58 8.26 2.81
C TYR A 52 -19.53 7.60 1.89
N THR A 53 -19.16 8.30 0.81
CA THR A 53 -18.13 7.84 -0.13
C THR A 53 -16.81 7.55 0.61
N GLY A 54 -16.31 6.33 0.46
CA GLY A 54 -15.10 5.86 1.14
C GLY A 54 -15.34 5.22 2.52
N ALA A 55 -16.58 5.17 3.02
CA ALA A 55 -16.88 4.56 4.32
C ALA A 55 -16.88 3.02 4.31
N GLY A 56 -16.92 2.38 3.13
CA GLY A 56 -16.90 0.92 2.98
C GLY A 56 -18.18 0.21 3.45
N TRP A 57 -19.28 0.94 3.65
CA TRP A 57 -20.54 0.43 4.19
C TRP A 57 -21.42 -0.26 3.14
N TYR A 58 -20.82 -1.20 2.40
CA TYR A 58 -21.51 -1.97 1.36
C TYR A 58 -22.53 -2.95 1.99
N PRO A 59 -23.69 -3.18 1.34
CA PRO A 59 -24.70 -4.07 1.90
C PRO A 59 -24.24 -5.51 2.14
N SER A 60 -23.31 -6.02 1.34
CA SER A 60 -22.74 -7.37 1.48
C SER A 60 -21.68 -7.49 2.58
N THR A 61 -21.05 -6.39 3.00
CA THR A 61 -19.92 -6.40 3.96
C THR A 61 -20.24 -5.77 5.32
N THR A 62 -21.36 -5.07 5.46
CA THR A 62 -21.79 -4.45 6.72
C THR A 62 -23.11 -5.05 7.25
N PRO A 63 -23.09 -6.31 7.75
CA PRO A 63 -24.28 -7.01 8.26
C PRO A 63 -24.90 -6.37 9.52
N THR A 64 -24.26 -5.35 10.09
CA THR A 64 -24.76 -4.50 11.20
C THR A 64 -25.60 -3.31 10.71
N LEU A 65 -25.48 -2.94 9.43
CA LEU A 65 -26.24 -1.88 8.77
C LEU A 65 -27.23 -2.43 7.74
N TRP A 66 -27.01 -3.65 7.25
CA TRP A 66 -27.78 -4.27 6.17
C TRP A 66 -28.08 -5.75 6.45
N GLN A 67 -29.31 -6.16 6.20
CA GLN A 67 -29.75 -7.55 6.26
C GLN A 67 -29.92 -8.10 4.85
N ASP A 68 -29.17 -9.15 4.49
CA ASP A 68 -29.41 -9.90 3.25
C ASP A 68 -30.81 -10.55 3.29
N LEU A 69 -31.60 -10.34 2.25
CA LEU A 69 -32.90 -10.97 2.03
C LEU A 69 -32.84 -12.12 1.00
N GLY A 70 -31.67 -12.35 0.41
CA GLY A 70 -31.40 -13.35 -0.63
C GLY A 70 -31.30 -12.76 -2.03
N ALA A 71 -31.12 -13.65 -3.01
CA ALA A 71 -30.99 -13.29 -4.42
C ALA A 71 -32.22 -12.50 -4.93
N SER A 72 -31.96 -11.40 -5.63
CA SER A 72 -32.99 -10.50 -6.15
C SER A 72 -33.95 -11.24 -7.09
N ALA A 73 -35.25 -11.15 -6.84
CA ALA A 73 -36.28 -11.91 -7.58
C ALA A 73 -36.61 -11.34 -8.98
N GLY A 74 -35.83 -10.38 -9.49
CA GLY A 74 -36.05 -9.69 -10.76
C GLY A 74 -35.10 -10.15 -11.86
N ALA A 75 -35.63 -10.47 -13.04
CA ALA A 75 -34.82 -10.72 -14.22
C ALA A 75 -34.05 -9.44 -14.63
N THR A 76 -32.74 -9.57 -14.86
CA THR A 76 -31.83 -8.47 -15.21
C THR A 76 -32.35 -7.63 -16.38
N PRO A 77 -32.66 -6.33 -16.18
CA PRO A 77 -32.88 -5.42 -17.30
C PRO A 77 -31.57 -5.24 -18.06
N ALA A 78 -31.61 -5.37 -19.39
CA ALA A 78 -30.49 -4.95 -20.22
C ALA A 78 -30.22 -3.45 -20.00
N PRO A 79 -28.95 -3.00 -19.95
CA PRO A 79 -28.64 -1.60 -19.69
C PRO A 79 -29.27 -0.68 -20.74
N THR A 80 -30.13 0.22 -20.28
CA THR A 80 -30.74 1.26 -21.12
C THR A 80 -29.66 2.24 -21.56
N ALA A 81 -29.57 2.50 -22.87
CA ALA A 81 -28.54 3.37 -23.43
C ALA A 81 -28.59 4.80 -22.86
N THR A 82 -27.45 5.26 -22.37
CA THR A 82 -27.23 6.62 -21.86
C THR A 82 -27.56 7.67 -22.94
N PRO A 83 -28.23 8.79 -22.62
CA PRO A 83 -28.50 9.85 -23.59
C PRO A 83 -27.21 10.42 -24.19
N LYS A 84 -27.20 10.55 -25.52
CA LYS A 84 -26.10 11.18 -26.27
C LYS A 84 -25.87 12.63 -25.80
N PRO A 85 -24.63 13.07 -25.52
CA PRO A 85 -24.35 14.46 -25.18
C PRO A 85 -24.76 15.43 -26.30
N THR A 86 -25.47 16.50 -25.94
CA THR A 86 -25.75 17.62 -26.83
C THR A 86 -24.48 18.42 -27.08
N ALA A 87 -24.19 18.77 -28.34
CA ALA A 87 -22.96 19.48 -28.70
C ALA A 87 -22.96 20.94 -28.20
N THR A 88 -21.88 21.34 -27.53
CA THR A 88 -21.57 22.74 -27.19
C THR A 88 -21.12 23.51 -28.44
N PRO A 89 -21.51 24.79 -28.65
CA PRO A 89 -21.16 25.55 -29.85
C PRO A 89 -19.66 25.85 -29.98
N ALA A 90 -19.17 25.93 -31.23
CA ALA A 90 -17.79 26.28 -31.55
C ALA A 90 -17.50 27.79 -31.35
N PRO A 91 -16.27 28.17 -30.96
CA PRO A 91 -15.90 29.57 -30.76
C PRO A 91 -15.75 30.35 -32.08
N THR A 92 -16.23 31.59 -32.09
CA THR A 92 -16.15 32.53 -33.22
C THR A 92 -14.75 33.14 -33.33
N ALA A 93 -14.26 33.34 -34.55
CA ALA A 93 -12.91 33.86 -34.81
C ALA A 93 -12.74 35.37 -34.53
N THR A 94 -11.60 35.75 -33.95
CA THR A 94 -11.16 37.13 -33.74
C THR A 94 -10.42 37.67 -34.98
N PRO A 95 -10.67 38.92 -35.43
CA PRO A 95 -10.08 39.46 -36.66
C PRO A 95 -8.63 39.93 -36.51
N THR A 96 -7.88 39.83 -37.62
CA THR A 96 -6.49 40.25 -37.78
C THR A 96 -6.33 41.77 -37.90
N ALA A 97 -5.29 42.35 -37.29
CA ALA A 97 -4.93 43.77 -37.43
C ALA A 97 -3.66 43.98 -38.28
N THR A 98 -3.61 45.08 -39.04
CA THR A 98 -2.55 45.43 -40.01
C THR A 98 -1.55 46.46 -39.43
N LEU A 99 -0.36 46.59 -40.04
CA LEU A 99 0.86 47.18 -39.47
C LEU A 99 1.10 48.69 -39.71
N ALA A 100 1.76 49.34 -38.72
CA ALA A 100 2.81 50.40 -38.81
C ALA A 100 2.45 51.78 -39.45
N PRO A 101 3.08 52.94 -39.09
CA PRO A 101 4.52 53.16 -38.83
C PRO A 101 4.89 54.12 -37.65
N ALA A 102 6.16 54.52 -37.53
CA ALA A 102 6.74 55.39 -36.47
C ALA A 102 7.19 56.77 -37.03
N ALA A 103 7.78 57.76 -36.32
CA ALA A 103 8.46 57.82 -35.00
C ALA A 103 8.57 59.30 -34.47
N THR A 104 9.53 59.57 -33.57
CA THR A 104 10.07 60.91 -33.14
C THR A 104 9.29 61.68 -32.02
N PRO A 105 9.87 62.68 -31.31
CA PRO A 105 10.47 62.45 -29.99
C PRO A 105 9.83 63.22 -28.80
N THR A 106 10.38 62.99 -27.60
CA THR A 106 9.94 63.48 -26.27
C THR A 106 9.78 65.00 -26.10
N PRO A 107 8.91 65.41 -25.15
CA PRO A 107 9.44 66.15 -24.00
C PRO A 107 8.99 65.59 -22.63
N LYS A 108 9.80 65.92 -21.61
CA LYS A 108 9.70 65.53 -20.19
C LYS A 108 8.49 66.17 -19.48
N PRO A 109 7.59 65.41 -18.82
CA PRO A 109 6.53 65.97 -17.98
C PRO A 109 7.03 66.41 -16.60
N THR A 110 6.60 67.59 -16.17
CA THR A 110 6.68 68.12 -14.80
C THR A 110 5.48 67.63 -13.99
N ALA A 111 5.62 67.51 -12.66
CA ALA A 111 4.55 67.05 -11.78
C ALA A 111 3.46 68.13 -11.54
N THR A 112 2.19 67.70 -11.50
CA THR A 112 1.01 68.44 -11.03
C THR A 112 -0.04 67.42 -10.52
N PRO A 113 -1.08 67.80 -9.74
CA PRO A 113 -1.46 67.02 -8.56
C PRO A 113 -2.61 66.04 -8.81
N ILE A 114 -2.65 64.97 -8.00
CA ILE A 114 -3.77 64.03 -7.96
C ILE A 114 -4.97 64.69 -7.23
N PRO A 115 -6.18 64.74 -7.83
CA PRO A 115 -7.39 65.17 -7.13
C PRO A 115 -7.80 64.19 -6.02
N ALA A 116 -8.31 64.70 -4.91
CA ALA A 116 -8.79 63.88 -3.80
C ALA A 116 -10.01 63.02 -4.20
N ALA A 117 -9.93 61.71 -3.94
CA ALA A 117 -11.03 60.78 -4.12
C ALA A 117 -11.92 60.72 -2.87
N THR A 118 -13.22 60.94 -3.05
CA THR A 118 -14.24 60.78 -2.01
C THR A 118 -14.37 59.30 -1.63
N ALA A 119 -14.36 58.99 -0.33
CA ALA A 119 -14.47 57.62 0.15
C ALA A 119 -15.92 57.09 0.10
N THR A 120 -16.11 55.94 -0.53
CA THR A 120 -17.28 55.07 -0.37
C THR A 120 -16.88 53.88 0.52
N PRO A 121 -17.66 53.49 1.55
CA PRO A 121 -17.18 52.55 2.56
C PRO A 121 -17.05 51.11 2.04
N LEU A 122 -15.93 50.48 2.38
CA LEU A 122 -15.67 49.05 2.22
C LEU A 122 -16.08 48.31 3.52
N PRO A 123 -16.72 47.12 3.46
CA PRO A 123 -17.16 46.41 4.67
C PRO A 123 -15.97 45.98 5.54
N THR A 124 -16.02 46.34 6.82
CA THR A 124 -15.01 45.97 7.82
C THR A 124 -15.24 44.54 8.29
N ALA A 125 -14.26 43.67 8.07
CA ALA A 125 -14.22 42.36 8.74
C ALA A 125 -13.86 42.57 10.22
N THR A 126 -14.79 42.24 11.13
CA THR A 126 -14.56 42.30 12.57
C THR A 126 -13.87 41.01 13.03
N PRO A 127 -12.71 41.07 13.73
CA PRO A 127 -12.19 39.90 14.43
C PRO A 127 -13.07 39.62 15.65
N THR A 128 -13.89 38.57 15.58
CA THR A 128 -14.70 38.14 16.71
C THR A 128 -13.83 37.42 17.73
N SER A 129 -13.73 37.98 18.93
CA SER A 129 -13.07 37.36 20.08
C SER A 129 -13.71 36.02 20.43
N ALA A 130 -12.90 35.05 20.86
CA ALA A 130 -13.43 33.81 21.46
C ALA A 130 -14.34 34.16 22.67
N PRO A 131 -15.47 33.44 22.86
CA PRO A 131 -16.37 33.72 23.96
C PRO A 131 -15.69 33.41 25.29
N THR A 132 -15.50 34.43 26.14
CA THR A 132 -15.16 34.22 27.55
C THR A 132 -16.32 33.51 28.22
N ALA A 133 -16.05 32.36 28.85
CA ALA A 133 -17.06 31.55 29.49
C ALA A 133 -17.73 32.29 30.66
N THR A 134 -19.02 32.63 30.50
CA THR A 134 -19.86 33.10 31.61
C THR A 134 -20.29 31.89 32.44
N ALA A 135 -19.65 31.68 33.59
CA ALA A 135 -20.02 30.63 34.51
C ALA A 135 -21.46 30.83 35.03
N THR A 136 -22.32 29.84 34.80
CA THR A 136 -23.65 29.72 35.44
C THR A 136 -23.63 28.44 36.31
N PRO A 137 -24.21 28.42 37.53
CA PRO A 137 -23.80 27.43 38.54
C PRO A 137 -24.56 26.08 38.50
N GLY A 138 -23.82 24.98 38.71
CA GLY A 138 -24.33 23.62 38.96
C GLY A 138 -24.50 22.79 37.67
N THR A 139 -24.00 21.57 37.56
CA THR A 139 -23.80 20.54 38.61
C THR A 139 -22.38 19.97 38.69
N THR A 140 -21.72 20.15 39.82
CA THR A 140 -20.47 19.45 40.20
C THR A 140 -20.75 17.98 40.54
N GLY A 141 -20.05 17.04 39.91
CA GLY A 141 -20.17 15.61 40.27
C GLY A 141 -19.28 14.64 39.48
N CYS A 142 -19.00 14.90 38.20
CA CYS A 142 -18.21 13.99 37.36
C CYS A 142 -16.70 14.26 37.46
N SER A 143 -15.90 13.20 37.61
CA SER A 143 -14.42 13.28 37.60
C SER A 143 -13.79 13.13 36.21
N ALA A 144 -14.56 12.66 35.22
CA ALA A 144 -14.15 12.58 33.82
C ALA A 144 -14.36 13.92 33.09
N ALA A 145 -13.44 14.29 32.21
CA ALA A 145 -13.52 15.53 31.42
C ALA A 145 -14.78 15.55 30.52
N GLU A 146 -15.34 16.74 30.28
CA GLU A 146 -16.53 16.88 29.43
C GLU A 146 -16.24 16.44 27.99
N TRP A 147 -17.18 15.70 27.39
CA TRP A 147 -17.04 15.19 26.03
C TRP A 147 -17.06 16.32 24.99
N ASN A 148 -16.10 16.26 24.06
CA ASN A 148 -15.95 17.18 22.95
C ASN A 148 -16.05 16.44 21.61
N ALA A 149 -16.93 16.90 20.72
CA ALA A 149 -17.16 16.30 19.41
C ALA A 149 -15.92 16.27 18.51
N ALA A 150 -15.01 17.25 18.65
CA ALA A 150 -13.78 17.33 17.86
C ALA A 150 -12.66 16.42 18.40
N THR A 151 -12.79 15.85 19.60
CA THR A 151 -11.77 14.99 20.20
C THR A 151 -12.01 13.53 19.83
N ALA A 152 -10.96 12.83 19.38
CA ALA A 152 -10.99 11.39 19.17
C ALA A 152 -10.66 10.65 20.48
N TYR A 153 -11.47 9.65 20.82
CA TYR A 153 -11.39 8.89 22.04
C TYR A 153 -11.12 7.42 21.74
N LEU A 154 -10.03 6.87 22.29
CA LEU A 154 -9.66 5.45 22.15
C LEU A 154 -10.50 4.56 23.08
N SER A 155 -10.52 3.25 22.84
CA SER A 155 -11.17 2.28 23.75
C SER A 155 -10.69 2.49 25.20
N GLY A 156 -11.64 2.50 26.15
CA GLY A 156 -11.39 2.75 27.56
C GLY A 156 -11.37 4.23 27.98
N SER A 157 -11.33 5.19 27.03
CA SER A 157 -11.39 6.62 27.34
C SER A 157 -12.68 6.98 28.08
N LYS A 158 -12.60 7.80 29.13
CA LYS A 158 -13.78 8.22 29.91
C LYS A 158 -14.06 9.71 29.75
N VAL A 159 -15.34 10.03 29.58
CA VAL A 159 -15.85 11.40 29.41
C VAL A 159 -17.11 11.61 30.24
N SER A 160 -17.43 12.86 30.55
CA SER A 160 -18.72 13.24 31.11
C SER A 160 -19.61 13.96 30.10
N ARG A 161 -20.91 13.71 30.18
CA ARG A 161 -21.95 14.39 29.37
C ARG A 161 -23.27 14.29 30.15
N ASN A 162 -24.06 15.36 30.21
CA ASN A 162 -25.39 15.37 30.85
C ASN A 162 -25.46 14.77 32.27
N GLY A 163 -24.41 14.91 33.08
CA GLY A 163 -24.34 14.39 34.46
C GLY A 163 -24.03 12.90 34.60
N HIS A 164 -23.71 12.21 33.50
CA HIS A 164 -23.27 10.82 33.44
C HIS A 164 -21.80 10.69 33.05
N THR A 165 -21.16 9.60 33.44
CA THR A 165 -19.82 9.22 32.95
C THR A 165 -19.95 8.10 31.92
N TYR A 166 -19.30 8.26 30.77
CA TYR A 166 -19.31 7.28 29.68
C TYR A 166 -17.90 6.78 29.40
N GLN A 167 -17.78 5.53 28.93
CA GLN A 167 -16.54 4.92 28.49
C GLN A 167 -16.62 4.56 27.00
N ALA A 168 -15.62 4.95 26.22
CA ALA A 168 -15.49 4.57 24.82
C ALA A 168 -15.22 3.06 24.70
N ASN A 169 -15.95 2.37 23.82
CA ASN A 169 -15.81 0.93 23.61
C ASN A 169 -14.71 0.61 22.56
N TRP A 170 -14.52 1.50 21.58
CA TRP A 170 -13.46 1.51 20.57
C TRP A 170 -13.15 2.96 20.18
N TRP A 171 -12.32 3.18 19.16
CA TRP A 171 -12.04 4.52 18.64
C TRP A 171 -13.34 5.23 18.23
N THR A 172 -13.55 6.46 18.70
CA THR A 172 -14.75 7.26 18.40
C THR A 172 -14.48 8.76 18.48
N GLN A 173 -14.97 9.51 17.48
CA GLN A 173 -14.93 10.97 17.39
C GLN A 173 -16.31 11.45 16.89
N GLY A 174 -16.77 12.64 17.29
CA GLY A 174 -18.07 13.20 16.86
C GLY A 174 -19.34 12.53 17.40
N ASN A 175 -19.30 11.24 17.77
CA ASN A 175 -20.45 10.52 18.34
C ASN A 175 -20.75 10.96 19.78
N ASP A 176 -21.83 11.71 20.00
CA ASP A 176 -22.22 12.17 21.35
C ASP A 176 -22.56 10.98 22.27
N PRO A 177 -21.87 10.82 23.41
CA PRO A 177 -22.10 9.69 24.32
C PRO A 177 -23.50 9.65 24.90
N ALA A 178 -24.18 10.79 25.09
CA ALA A 178 -25.53 10.79 25.65
C ALA A 178 -26.60 10.27 24.68
N THR A 179 -26.30 10.17 23.38
CA THR A 179 -27.20 9.62 22.35
C THR A 179 -26.64 8.37 21.65
N ASN A 180 -25.35 8.07 21.82
CA ASN A 180 -24.64 6.96 21.21
C ASN A 180 -24.03 6.00 22.25
N SER A 181 -24.67 5.85 23.40
CA SER A 181 -24.34 4.86 24.42
C SER A 181 -25.29 3.66 24.44
N GLY A 182 -24.82 2.54 24.98
CA GLY A 182 -25.64 1.37 25.31
C GLY A 182 -24.92 0.41 26.27
N PRO A 183 -25.58 -0.66 26.74
CA PRO A 183 -24.93 -1.66 27.59
C PRO A 183 -23.79 -2.39 26.85
N THR A 184 -22.85 -2.98 27.59
CA THR A 184 -21.72 -3.73 27.03
C THR A 184 -22.20 -4.78 26.02
N GLY A 185 -21.68 -4.75 24.79
CA GLY A 185 -22.11 -5.63 23.68
C GLY A 185 -23.21 -5.05 22.77
N SER A 186 -23.75 -3.86 23.05
CA SER A 186 -24.82 -3.22 22.26
C SER A 186 -24.41 -2.63 20.89
N GLY A 187 -23.14 -2.75 20.48
CA GLY A 187 -22.66 -2.15 19.23
C GLY A 187 -22.59 -0.61 19.23
N LYS A 188 -22.79 0.04 20.39
CA LYS A 188 -22.68 1.50 20.55
C LYS A 188 -21.24 1.92 20.89
N PRO A 189 -20.73 3.06 20.36
CA PRO A 189 -19.36 3.52 20.60
C PRO A 189 -19.09 3.87 22.07
N TRP A 190 -20.13 4.11 22.88
CA TRP A 190 -20.02 4.41 24.31
C TRP A 190 -20.77 3.39 25.17
N THR A 191 -20.26 3.13 26.36
CA THR A 191 -20.98 2.49 27.46
C THR A 191 -21.25 3.53 28.55
N ASP A 192 -22.51 3.66 28.98
CA ASP A 192 -22.87 4.50 30.13
C ASP A 192 -22.43 3.80 31.42
N LEU A 193 -21.59 4.46 32.23
CA LEU A 193 -21.14 3.99 33.54
C LEU A 193 -22.02 4.53 34.68
N GLY A 194 -23.04 5.33 34.37
CA GLY A 194 -24.04 5.85 35.29
C GLY A 194 -23.86 7.33 35.66
N ALA A 195 -24.86 7.82 36.40
CA ALA A 195 -24.88 9.17 36.93
C ALA A 195 -23.74 9.41 37.94
N CYS A 196 -23.18 10.61 37.93
CA CYS A 196 -22.03 10.96 38.74
C CYS A 196 -22.38 11.14 40.23
N SER A 197 -21.79 10.34 41.11
CA SER A 197 -22.07 10.32 42.55
C SER A 197 -21.56 11.55 43.30
N ALA A 198 -22.46 12.45 43.70
CA ALA A 198 -22.14 13.58 44.56
C ALA A 198 -22.06 13.16 46.05
N THR A 199 -20.87 13.21 46.66
CA THR A 199 -20.69 13.04 48.11
C THR A 199 -20.87 14.38 48.83
N THR A 200 -21.97 14.51 49.57
CA THR A 200 -22.25 15.70 50.39
C THR A 200 -21.43 15.73 51.68
N SER A 201 -20.38 16.54 51.70
CA SER A 201 -19.68 16.96 52.93
C SER A 201 -19.68 18.49 53.00
N ALA A 202 -20.52 19.05 53.89
CA ALA A 202 -20.71 20.48 54.01
C ALA A 202 -19.77 21.11 55.07
N PRO A 203 -19.04 22.20 54.75
CA PRO A 203 -18.43 23.07 55.74
C PRO A 203 -19.36 24.25 56.11
N THR A 204 -19.38 24.58 57.40
CA THR A 204 -20.16 25.66 58.04
C THR A 204 -19.73 27.07 57.56
N PRO A 205 -20.66 28.04 57.40
CA PRO A 205 -20.30 29.39 56.95
C PRO A 205 -19.66 30.24 58.06
N THR A 206 -18.62 31.00 57.69
CA THR A 206 -18.00 32.06 58.52
C THR A 206 -18.28 33.43 57.88
N ALA A 207 -18.43 34.47 58.71
CA ALA A 207 -19.11 35.72 58.36
C ALA A 207 -18.44 36.60 57.28
N THR A 208 -19.29 37.30 56.54
CA THR A 208 -18.95 38.28 55.49
C THR A 208 -18.27 39.53 56.04
N VAL A 209 -17.23 40.02 55.33
CA VAL A 209 -16.72 41.40 55.46
C VAL A 209 -16.93 42.12 54.13
N ALA A 210 -17.36 43.38 54.17
CA ALA A 210 -17.75 44.14 52.98
C ALA A 210 -16.54 44.56 52.11
N PRO A 211 -16.65 44.56 50.77
CA PRO A 211 -15.56 44.98 49.90
C PRO A 211 -15.37 46.50 49.90
N SER A 212 -14.12 46.93 49.98
CA SER A 212 -13.70 48.33 49.78
C SER A 212 -13.54 48.65 48.29
N ALA A 213 -13.71 49.92 47.90
CA ALA A 213 -13.74 50.33 46.50
C ALA A 213 -12.35 50.29 45.82
N THR A 214 -12.29 49.70 44.63
CA THR A 214 -11.09 49.60 43.78
C THR A 214 -10.93 50.84 42.88
N PRO A 215 -9.72 51.39 42.68
CA PRO A 215 -9.53 52.65 41.96
C PRO A 215 -9.74 52.57 40.44
N LYS A 216 -10.09 53.73 39.86
CA LYS A 216 -10.30 53.96 38.42
C LYS A 216 -8.99 53.79 37.62
N PRO A 217 -8.99 53.10 36.46
CA PRO A 217 -7.78 52.91 35.65
C PRO A 217 -7.28 54.20 35.00
N THR A 218 -5.95 54.34 34.96
CA THR A 218 -5.21 55.43 34.29
C THR A 218 -4.96 55.07 32.82
N ALA A 219 -4.97 56.07 31.93
CA ALA A 219 -4.79 55.85 30.50
C ALA A 219 -3.33 55.48 30.13
N THR A 220 -3.18 54.46 29.28
CA THR A 220 -1.91 54.04 28.68
C THR A 220 -1.43 55.04 27.62
N PRO A 221 -0.14 55.43 27.57
CA PRO A 221 0.39 56.32 26.54
C PRO A 221 0.45 55.65 25.15
N ALA A 222 0.35 56.48 24.10
CA ALA A 222 0.40 56.03 22.70
C ALA A 222 1.83 55.63 22.25
N PRO A 223 1.98 54.68 21.29
CA PRO A 223 3.27 54.20 20.86
C PRO A 223 4.06 55.22 20.03
N THR A 224 5.36 55.32 20.30
CA THR A 224 6.33 56.11 19.53
C THR A 224 6.66 55.45 18.19
N ALA A 225 6.78 56.23 17.12
CA ALA A 225 7.09 55.71 15.79
C ALA A 225 8.54 55.18 15.67
N THR A 226 8.67 53.94 15.17
CA THR A 226 9.96 53.31 14.83
C THR A 226 10.56 53.94 13.56
N PRO A 227 11.88 54.21 13.50
CA PRO A 227 12.52 54.74 12.29
C PRO A 227 12.56 53.71 11.14
N LEU A 228 12.46 54.21 9.91
CA LEU A 228 12.47 53.44 8.67
C LEU A 228 13.89 52.89 8.37
N PRO A 229 14.05 51.63 7.92
CA PRO A 229 15.35 51.09 7.56
C PRO A 229 15.96 51.76 6.32
N SER A 230 17.28 51.96 6.34
CA SER A 230 18.05 52.46 5.20
C SER A 230 18.14 51.42 4.08
N ALA A 231 18.09 51.86 2.82
CA ALA A 231 18.15 50.96 1.67
C ALA A 231 19.56 50.35 1.47
N THR A 232 19.63 49.02 1.41
CA THR A 232 20.81 48.27 0.98
C THR A 232 21.02 48.43 -0.54
N PRO A 233 22.26 48.66 -1.03
CA PRO A 233 22.51 48.81 -2.46
C PRO A 233 22.33 47.48 -3.23
N THR A 234 21.58 47.52 -4.32
CA THR A 234 21.36 46.39 -5.23
C THR A 234 22.64 46.04 -6.01
N PRO A 235 23.02 44.74 -6.13
CA PRO A 235 24.17 44.35 -6.94
C PRO A 235 23.95 44.60 -8.44
N VAL A 236 25.00 45.06 -9.12
CA VAL A 236 25.02 45.29 -10.57
C VAL A 236 25.22 43.96 -11.29
N ALA A 237 24.28 43.57 -12.16
CA ALA A 237 24.40 42.38 -12.99
C ALA A 237 25.35 42.61 -14.18
N THR A 238 26.40 41.80 -14.27
CA THR A 238 27.32 41.77 -15.42
C THR A 238 26.63 41.17 -16.65
N ALA A 239 26.78 41.80 -17.81
CA ALA A 239 26.12 41.36 -19.04
C ALA A 239 26.73 40.06 -19.61
N THR A 240 25.91 39.01 -19.70
CA THR A 240 26.22 37.73 -20.36
C THR A 240 25.84 37.81 -21.85
N PRO A 241 26.63 37.25 -22.80
CA PRO A 241 26.42 37.46 -24.23
C PRO A 241 25.13 36.84 -24.78
N LYS A 242 24.52 37.55 -25.75
CA LYS A 242 23.29 37.20 -26.46
C LYS A 242 23.47 35.93 -27.33
N PRO A 243 22.60 34.89 -27.19
CA PRO A 243 22.62 33.74 -28.08
C PRO A 243 22.31 34.08 -29.54
N THR A 244 23.04 33.44 -30.46
CA THR A 244 22.80 33.51 -31.92
C THR A 244 21.54 32.71 -32.28
N ALA A 245 20.74 33.21 -33.22
CA ALA A 245 19.49 32.57 -33.62
C ALA A 245 19.73 31.26 -34.42
N THR A 246 19.19 30.15 -33.91
CA THR A 246 19.07 28.87 -34.61
C THR A 246 18.01 28.97 -35.72
N PRO A 247 18.24 28.39 -36.92
CA PRO A 247 17.29 28.51 -38.03
C PRO A 247 15.94 27.83 -37.74
N GLN A 248 14.87 28.47 -38.22
CA GLN A 248 13.48 28.05 -38.08
C GLN A 248 13.20 26.75 -38.89
N PRO A 249 12.52 25.74 -38.32
CA PRO A 249 12.16 24.53 -39.06
C PRO A 249 11.10 24.82 -40.13
N THR A 250 11.28 24.22 -41.30
CA THR A 250 10.37 24.31 -42.45
C THR A 250 9.04 23.62 -42.15
N ALA A 251 7.92 24.22 -42.56
CA ALA A 251 6.59 23.66 -42.32
C ALA A 251 6.36 22.34 -43.07
N THR A 252 5.94 21.30 -42.34
CA THR A 252 5.44 20.04 -42.90
C THR A 252 4.12 20.27 -43.62
N PRO A 253 3.90 19.74 -44.84
CA PRO A 253 2.65 19.91 -45.57
C PRO A 253 1.47 19.20 -44.87
N ALA A 254 0.29 19.82 -44.95
CA ALA A 254 -0.94 19.30 -44.34
C ALA A 254 -1.42 17.99 -45.01
N PRO A 255 -2.07 17.07 -44.26
CA PRO A 255 -2.59 15.82 -44.81
C PRO A 255 -3.71 16.07 -45.82
N MET A 256 -3.66 15.35 -46.94
CA MET A 256 -4.67 15.41 -48.00
C MET A 256 -5.98 14.74 -47.54
N ALA A 257 -7.11 15.37 -47.83
CA ALA A 257 -8.42 14.87 -47.43
C ALA A 257 -8.77 13.52 -48.11
N THR A 258 -9.08 12.51 -47.30
CA THR A 258 -9.59 11.21 -47.74
C THR A 258 -11.02 11.35 -48.28
N PRO A 259 -11.38 10.77 -49.44
CA PRO A 259 -12.72 10.91 -49.99
C PRO A 259 -13.78 10.16 -49.18
N THR A 260 -14.91 10.82 -48.95
CA THR A 260 -16.08 10.27 -48.22
C THR A 260 -16.73 9.12 -48.99
N PRO A 261 -17.03 7.96 -48.35
CA PRO A 261 -17.80 6.90 -48.98
C PRO A 261 -19.24 7.34 -49.33
N ALA A 262 -19.71 6.93 -50.51
CA ALA A 262 -21.09 7.20 -50.95
C ALA A 262 -22.10 6.34 -50.17
N ALA A 263 -23.31 6.87 -49.95
CA ALA A 263 -24.34 6.23 -49.15
C ALA A 263 -24.92 4.97 -49.83
N THR A 264 -24.86 3.83 -49.13
CA THR A 264 -25.52 2.58 -49.53
C THR A 264 -27.03 2.65 -49.24
N ALA A 265 -27.87 2.23 -50.18
CA ALA A 265 -29.32 2.31 -50.06
C ALA A 265 -29.90 1.37 -48.99
N THR A 266 -30.90 1.87 -48.26
CA THR A 266 -31.61 1.15 -47.19
C THR A 266 -32.51 0.04 -47.76
N PRO A 267 -32.45 -1.21 -47.27
CA PRO A 267 -33.39 -2.26 -47.68
C PRO A 267 -34.80 -2.03 -47.13
N LYS A 268 -35.81 -2.31 -47.95
CA LYS A 268 -37.24 -2.21 -47.64
C LYS A 268 -37.68 -3.32 -46.67
N PRO A 269 -38.57 -3.06 -45.69
CA PRO A 269 -38.99 -4.07 -44.72
C PRO A 269 -39.82 -5.19 -45.36
N THR A 270 -39.54 -6.43 -44.93
CA THR A 270 -40.25 -7.66 -45.31
C THR A 270 -41.39 -7.95 -44.32
N ALA A 271 -42.50 -8.51 -44.80
CA ALA A 271 -43.71 -8.69 -44.03
C ALA A 271 -43.62 -9.76 -42.91
N THR A 272 -44.35 -9.53 -41.83
CA THR A 272 -44.49 -10.40 -40.66
C THR A 272 -45.16 -11.74 -40.99
N PRO A 273 -44.62 -12.90 -40.56
CA PRO A 273 -45.30 -14.19 -40.68
C PRO A 273 -46.39 -14.37 -39.61
N VAL A 274 -47.45 -15.08 -39.99
CA VAL A 274 -48.62 -15.43 -39.15
C VAL A 274 -48.30 -16.64 -38.25
N PRO A 275 -48.78 -16.70 -36.99
CA PRO A 275 -48.53 -17.83 -36.11
C PRO A 275 -49.30 -19.10 -36.52
N THR A 276 -48.59 -20.24 -36.54
CA THR A 276 -49.15 -21.58 -36.82
C THR A 276 -49.31 -22.39 -35.53
N ALA A 277 -50.31 -23.27 -35.50
CA ALA A 277 -50.82 -23.90 -34.27
C ALA A 277 -49.87 -24.84 -33.52
N THR A 278 -50.10 -24.93 -32.21
CA THR A 278 -49.43 -25.82 -31.24
C THR A 278 -49.69 -27.32 -31.52
N PRO A 279 -48.66 -28.17 -31.63
CA PRO A 279 -48.81 -29.62 -31.63
C PRO A 279 -48.80 -30.22 -30.20
N THR A 280 -49.57 -31.28 -30.03
CA THR A 280 -49.84 -31.97 -28.76
C THR A 280 -48.67 -32.85 -28.26
N ALA A 281 -48.55 -32.99 -26.93
CA ALA A 281 -47.57 -33.88 -26.30
C ALA A 281 -47.72 -35.36 -26.69
N THR A 282 -46.59 -36.04 -26.88
CA THR A 282 -46.45 -37.48 -27.18
C THR A 282 -45.48 -38.10 -26.16
N PRO A 283 -45.69 -39.32 -25.63
CA PRO A 283 -45.06 -39.78 -24.39
C PRO A 283 -43.59 -40.21 -24.51
N ALA A 284 -42.90 -40.22 -23.37
CA ALA A 284 -41.47 -40.51 -23.26
C ALA A 284 -41.10 -41.98 -23.55
N PRO A 285 -40.07 -42.24 -24.38
CA PRO A 285 -39.39 -43.54 -24.47
C PRO A 285 -38.36 -43.75 -23.36
N ALA A 286 -38.05 -45.02 -23.08
CA ALA A 286 -37.18 -45.44 -21.97
C ALA A 286 -35.68 -45.17 -22.19
N ALA A 287 -34.92 -45.20 -21.08
CA ALA A 287 -33.50 -44.86 -21.04
C ALA A 287 -32.61 -45.75 -21.93
N THR A 288 -31.78 -45.10 -22.75
CA THR A 288 -30.68 -45.72 -23.50
C THR A 288 -29.42 -45.76 -22.61
N PRO A 289 -28.62 -46.85 -22.61
CA PRO A 289 -27.42 -46.93 -21.79
C PRO A 289 -26.38 -45.86 -22.18
N VAL A 290 -25.73 -45.29 -21.17
CA VAL A 290 -24.65 -44.29 -21.35
C VAL A 290 -23.46 -44.96 -22.06
N PRO A 291 -22.93 -44.38 -23.16
CA PRO A 291 -21.72 -44.89 -23.78
C PRO A 291 -20.52 -44.64 -22.86
N THR A 292 -19.75 -45.70 -22.58
CA THR A 292 -18.45 -45.60 -21.91
C THR A 292 -17.55 -44.63 -22.66
N ALA A 293 -16.91 -43.70 -21.94
CA ALA A 293 -16.03 -42.72 -22.55
C ALA A 293 -14.89 -43.40 -23.32
N THR A 294 -14.87 -43.21 -24.64
CA THR A 294 -13.70 -43.51 -25.48
C THR A 294 -12.55 -42.61 -25.00
N PRO A 295 -11.33 -43.14 -24.76
CA PRO A 295 -10.21 -42.30 -24.36
C PRO A 295 -9.92 -41.27 -25.45
N THR A 296 -9.99 -39.99 -25.07
CA THR A 296 -9.62 -38.86 -25.94
C THR A 296 -8.19 -39.07 -26.46
N PRO A 297 -7.93 -38.94 -27.78
CA PRO A 297 -6.58 -39.04 -28.32
C PRO A 297 -5.66 -38.03 -27.64
N ALA A 298 -4.40 -38.40 -27.40
CA ALA A 298 -3.40 -37.47 -26.89
C ALA A 298 -3.27 -36.26 -27.84
N PRO A 299 -3.21 -35.02 -27.33
CA PRO A 299 -3.29 -33.83 -28.16
C PRO A 299 -2.12 -33.73 -29.15
N SER A 300 -2.45 -33.30 -30.36
CA SER A 300 -1.51 -33.05 -31.45
C SER A 300 -0.49 -31.96 -31.11
N SER A 301 0.69 -32.06 -31.74
CA SER A 301 1.75 -31.05 -31.73
C SER A 301 1.23 -29.64 -32.05
N GLY A 302 1.15 -28.78 -31.03
CA GLY A 302 0.67 -27.38 -31.13
C GLY A 302 -0.15 -26.88 -29.93
N THR A 303 0.06 -27.46 -28.74
CA THR A 303 -0.85 -27.33 -27.58
C THR A 303 -0.45 -26.29 -26.53
N LEU A 304 0.77 -25.75 -26.60
CA LEU A 304 1.34 -24.84 -25.59
C LEU A 304 1.78 -23.56 -26.28
N TRP A 305 1.51 -22.40 -25.67
CA TRP A 305 1.93 -21.10 -26.20
C TRP A 305 2.98 -20.49 -25.27
N ILE A 306 3.98 -19.81 -25.84
CA ILE A 306 4.80 -18.85 -25.09
C ILE A 306 3.90 -17.62 -24.91
N ASN A 307 3.64 -17.24 -23.66
CA ASN A 307 2.57 -16.30 -23.31
C ASN A 307 3.08 -14.92 -22.88
N GLU A 308 4.18 -14.90 -22.14
CA GLU A 308 4.84 -13.69 -21.63
C GLU A 308 6.36 -13.87 -21.69
N VAL A 309 7.09 -12.79 -21.96
CA VAL A 309 8.56 -12.75 -21.97
C VAL A 309 9.01 -11.44 -21.33
N SER A 310 9.66 -11.51 -20.16
CA SER A 310 10.36 -10.37 -19.57
C SER A 310 11.85 -10.37 -19.96
N SER A 311 12.50 -9.22 -19.87
CA SER A 311 13.95 -9.13 -19.84
C SER A 311 14.40 -8.20 -18.72
N ASP A 312 15.06 -8.75 -17.72
CA ASP A 312 15.81 -7.97 -16.73
C ASP A 312 16.81 -7.04 -17.47
N PRO A 313 16.72 -5.70 -17.32
CA PRO A 313 17.64 -4.74 -17.94
C PRO A 313 19.12 -4.95 -17.57
N SER A 314 19.38 -5.59 -16.42
CA SER A 314 20.73 -5.98 -16.00
C SER A 314 21.21 -7.32 -16.58
N GLY A 315 20.30 -8.06 -17.22
CA GLY A 315 20.60 -9.28 -17.98
C GLY A 315 20.84 -10.52 -17.12
N THR A 316 20.31 -10.58 -15.91
CA THR A 316 20.54 -11.67 -14.95
C THR A 316 19.32 -12.53 -14.63
N GLY A 317 18.12 -11.96 -14.63
CA GLY A 317 16.88 -12.57 -14.13
C GLY A 317 15.77 -12.86 -15.15
N SER A 318 16.06 -12.79 -16.46
CA SER A 318 15.06 -12.96 -17.53
C SER A 318 14.30 -14.29 -17.44
N TRP A 319 12.99 -14.24 -17.71
CA TRP A 319 12.07 -15.36 -17.64
C TRP A 319 11.01 -15.28 -18.74
N PHE A 320 10.41 -16.42 -19.06
CA PHE A 320 9.29 -16.50 -19.99
C PHE A 320 8.20 -17.41 -19.42
N GLU A 321 6.98 -17.29 -19.93
CA GLU A 321 5.84 -18.07 -19.47
C GLU A 321 5.29 -18.98 -20.57
N ILE A 322 4.81 -20.15 -20.17
CA ILE A 322 4.08 -21.11 -21.00
C ILE A 322 2.62 -21.16 -20.54
N TYR A 323 1.70 -20.90 -21.46
CA TYR A 323 0.26 -21.07 -21.27
C TYR A 323 -0.24 -22.36 -21.94
N ASN A 324 -1.19 -23.04 -21.29
CA ASN A 324 -1.92 -24.17 -21.85
C ASN A 324 -3.37 -23.77 -22.22
N PRO A 325 -3.65 -23.43 -23.49
CA PRO A 325 -5.00 -23.09 -23.96
C PRO A 325 -6.04 -24.23 -23.90
N THR A 326 -5.68 -25.47 -23.56
CA THR A 326 -6.63 -26.60 -23.57
C THR A 326 -7.37 -26.82 -22.25
N ASP A 327 -8.46 -27.58 -22.32
CA ASP A 327 -9.32 -27.95 -21.18
C ASP A 327 -8.77 -29.17 -20.40
N ALA A 328 -7.56 -29.63 -20.70
CA ALA A 328 -6.87 -30.73 -20.02
C ALA A 328 -5.42 -30.33 -19.68
N ALA A 329 -4.82 -30.95 -18.66
CA ALA A 329 -3.42 -30.71 -18.33
C ALA A 329 -2.49 -31.25 -19.43
N VAL A 330 -1.46 -30.48 -19.80
CA VAL A 330 -0.47 -30.85 -20.82
C VAL A 330 0.86 -31.16 -20.16
N SER A 331 1.34 -32.40 -20.30
CA SER A 331 2.68 -32.79 -19.84
C SER A 331 3.76 -32.02 -20.60
N LEU A 332 4.82 -31.61 -19.89
CA LEU A 332 6.04 -31.02 -20.45
C LEU A 332 7.11 -32.07 -20.77
N SER A 333 6.83 -33.36 -20.59
CA SER A 333 7.75 -34.43 -20.96
C SER A 333 8.13 -34.37 -22.44
N GLY A 334 9.44 -34.43 -22.73
CA GLY A 334 9.98 -34.29 -24.08
C GLY A 334 9.87 -32.89 -24.69
N VAL A 335 9.51 -31.86 -23.91
CA VAL A 335 9.56 -30.46 -24.34
C VAL A 335 10.90 -29.85 -23.97
N ASN A 336 11.53 -29.16 -24.93
CA ASN A 336 12.71 -28.31 -24.69
C ASN A 336 12.41 -26.87 -25.09
N ALA A 337 12.83 -25.92 -24.26
CA ALA A 337 12.90 -24.52 -24.62
C ALA A 337 14.25 -24.20 -25.26
N ARG A 338 14.24 -23.62 -26.47
CA ARG A 338 15.42 -23.28 -27.26
C ARG A 338 15.57 -21.78 -27.34
N VAL A 339 16.51 -21.25 -26.57
CA VAL A 339 16.67 -19.81 -26.31
C VAL A 339 17.88 -19.28 -27.06
N ARG A 340 17.75 -18.10 -27.68
CA ARG A 340 18.79 -17.44 -28.48
C ARG A 340 18.95 -15.98 -28.07
N THR A 341 20.20 -15.53 -27.94
CA THR A 341 20.53 -14.11 -27.82
C THR A 341 20.59 -13.43 -29.19
N SER A 342 20.57 -12.10 -29.20
CA SER A 342 20.85 -11.27 -30.38
C SER A 342 22.21 -11.54 -31.05
N SER A 343 23.17 -12.14 -30.33
CA SER A 343 24.55 -12.37 -30.77
C SER A 343 24.86 -13.82 -31.18
N SER A 344 23.95 -14.78 -30.97
CA SER A 344 24.17 -16.20 -31.25
C SER A 344 23.08 -16.77 -32.16
N SER A 345 23.48 -17.33 -33.30
CA SER A 345 22.60 -18.16 -34.15
C SER A 345 22.35 -19.55 -33.56
N THR A 346 23.27 -20.05 -32.72
CA THR A 346 23.13 -21.32 -32.01
C THR A 346 22.25 -21.15 -30.77
N PRO A 347 21.14 -21.89 -30.63
CA PRO A 347 20.32 -21.87 -29.42
C PRO A 347 20.97 -22.66 -28.27
N SER A 348 20.59 -22.28 -27.06
CA SER A 348 20.73 -23.11 -25.85
C SER A 348 19.43 -23.90 -25.63
N ASP A 349 19.54 -25.21 -25.49
CA ASP A 349 18.42 -26.12 -25.23
C ASP A 349 18.25 -26.37 -23.72
N PHE A 350 17.03 -26.19 -23.21
CA PHE A 350 16.66 -26.39 -21.81
C PHE A 350 15.49 -27.36 -21.70
N ALA A 351 15.70 -28.51 -21.05
CA ALA A 351 14.65 -29.51 -20.85
C ALA A 351 13.62 -29.04 -19.82
N LEU A 352 12.35 -29.09 -20.19
CA LEU A 352 11.23 -28.78 -19.30
C LEU A 352 10.67 -30.06 -18.66
N SER A 353 9.99 -29.94 -17.52
CA SER A 353 9.44 -31.10 -16.80
C SER A 353 8.14 -30.76 -16.05
N GLY A 354 7.44 -31.79 -15.59
CA GLY A 354 6.11 -31.64 -15.00
C GLY A 354 4.99 -31.50 -16.05
N SER A 355 4.01 -30.65 -15.77
CA SER A 355 2.84 -30.41 -16.62
C SER A 355 2.22 -29.05 -16.34
N VAL A 356 1.67 -28.41 -17.36
CA VAL A 356 0.88 -27.18 -17.22
C VAL A 356 -0.60 -27.56 -17.06
N PRO A 357 -1.32 -27.09 -16.02
CA PRO A 357 -2.76 -27.37 -15.83
C PRO A 357 -3.62 -26.90 -17.01
N ALA A 358 -4.86 -27.37 -17.09
CA ALA A 358 -5.85 -26.85 -18.05
C ALA A 358 -6.07 -25.35 -17.84
N LYS A 359 -5.99 -24.53 -18.89
CA LYS A 359 -5.97 -23.05 -18.82
C LYS A 359 -4.92 -22.47 -17.86
N GLY A 360 -3.90 -23.25 -17.53
CA GLY A 360 -2.87 -22.90 -16.56
C GLY A 360 -1.64 -22.26 -17.20
N PHE A 361 -0.81 -21.70 -16.33
CA PHE A 361 0.43 -21.01 -16.67
C PHE A 361 1.62 -21.68 -15.96
N MET A 362 2.81 -21.56 -16.55
CA MET A 362 4.07 -22.02 -15.97
C MET A 362 5.19 -21.06 -16.38
N VAL A 363 5.76 -20.35 -15.41
CA VAL A 363 6.95 -19.52 -15.59
C VAL A 363 8.19 -20.41 -15.70
N VAL A 364 9.09 -20.07 -16.61
CA VAL A 364 10.39 -20.71 -16.78
C VAL A 364 11.47 -19.65 -16.61
N ALA A 365 12.28 -19.81 -15.58
CA ALA A 365 13.32 -18.86 -15.18
C ALA A 365 14.71 -19.52 -15.19
N ALA A 366 15.74 -18.70 -15.34
CA ALA A 366 17.12 -19.14 -15.17
C ALA A 366 17.38 -19.66 -13.74
N LYS A 367 18.23 -20.68 -13.58
CA LYS A 367 18.68 -21.18 -12.27
C LYS A 367 20.11 -20.73 -11.96
N SER A 368 20.30 -20.13 -10.79
CA SER A 368 21.61 -19.73 -10.26
C SER A 368 22.43 -20.93 -9.78
N SER A 369 23.74 -20.73 -9.63
CA SER A 369 24.64 -21.71 -9.04
C SER A 369 24.47 -21.89 -7.52
N SER A 370 23.74 -21.01 -6.83
CA SER A 370 23.43 -21.17 -5.39
C SER A 370 22.10 -21.89 -5.15
N GLY A 371 21.12 -21.77 -6.07
CA GLY A 371 19.80 -22.38 -5.95
C GLY A 371 18.89 -21.83 -4.84
N THR A 372 19.41 -20.97 -3.95
CA THR A 372 18.65 -20.29 -2.90
C THR A 372 17.51 -19.45 -3.49
N GLY A 373 16.31 -19.57 -2.92
CA GLY A 373 15.09 -18.92 -3.39
C GLY A 373 14.54 -19.49 -4.70
N GLN A 374 15.01 -20.65 -5.17
CA GLN A 374 14.70 -21.20 -6.49
C GLN A 374 14.14 -22.63 -6.40
N ALA A 375 13.09 -22.78 -5.59
CA ALA A 375 12.27 -23.98 -5.55
C ALA A 375 11.35 -24.05 -6.78
N ASN A 376 11.34 -25.18 -7.48
CA ASN A 376 10.32 -25.43 -8.51
C ASN A 376 8.96 -25.65 -7.85
N THR A 377 7.92 -25.07 -8.42
CA THR A 377 6.52 -25.21 -7.95
C THR A 377 5.62 -25.65 -9.11
N SER A 378 4.31 -25.68 -8.91
CA SER A 378 3.34 -25.84 -10.01
C SER A 378 3.19 -24.59 -10.91
N GLN A 379 3.79 -23.46 -10.52
CA GLN A 379 3.74 -22.18 -11.26
C GLN A 379 5.10 -21.75 -11.83
N ILE A 380 6.23 -22.26 -11.31
CA ILE A 380 7.57 -21.90 -11.81
C ILE A 380 8.53 -23.09 -11.90
N GLN A 381 9.30 -23.16 -12.99
CA GLN A 381 10.42 -24.08 -13.18
C GLN A 381 11.73 -23.30 -13.38
N TYR A 382 12.71 -23.54 -12.52
CA TYR A 382 14.07 -23.04 -12.64
C TYR A 382 14.94 -24.00 -13.45
N VAL A 383 15.50 -23.52 -14.57
CA VAL A 383 16.26 -24.34 -15.53
C VAL A 383 17.69 -23.85 -15.76
N THR A 384 18.58 -24.80 -16.03
CA THR A 384 19.98 -24.60 -16.41
C THR A 384 20.42 -25.76 -17.32
N GLY A 385 21.43 -25.55 -18.14
CA GLY A 385 21.88 -26.47 -19.18
C GLY A 385 23.39 -26.40 -19.41
N SER A 386 23.90 -27.18 -20.36
CA SER A 386 25.34 -27.27 -20.66
C SER A 386 25.95 -25.95 -21.16
N SER A 387 25.11 -25.06 -21.72
CA SER A 387 25.48 -23.73 -22.21
C SER A 387 25.16 -22.59 -21.24
N GLY A 388 24.85 -22.89 -19.97
CA GLY A 388 24.51 -21.90 -18.94
C GLY A 388 23.02 -21.90 -18.61
N ALA A 389 22.42 -20.72 -18.41
CA ALA A 389 20.99 -20.55 -18.16
C ALA A 389 20.29 -19.82 -19.33
N PRO A 390 18.94 -19.84 -19.42
CA PRO A 390 18.20 -19.02 -20.38
C PRO A 390 18.61 -17.55 -20.30
N TYR A 391 18.91 -16.94 -21.44
CA TYR A 391 19.37 -15.56 -21.50
C TYR A 391 19.07 -14.91 -22.85
N TRP A 392 18.63 -13.65 -22.81
CA TRP A 392 18.41 -12.74 -23.93
C TRP A 392 18.52 -11.30 -23.44
N THR A 393 18.58 -10.36 -24.38
CA THR A 393 18.65 -8.91 -24.08
C THR A 393 17.32 -8.24 -24.44
N SER A 394 16.95 -7.15 -23.76
CA SER A 394 15.74 -6.37 -24.06
C SER A 394 15.63 -5.97 -25.54
N SER A 395 16.77 -5.63 -26.17
CA SER A 395 16.86 -5.26 -27.58
C SER A 395 16.66 -6.41 -28.58
N ALA A 396 16.82 -7.67 -28.19
CA ALA A 396 16.58 -8.84 -29.04
C ALA A 396 16.81 -10.20 -28.35
N GLY A 397 15.97 -11.16 -28.74
CA GLY A 397 16.08 -12.58 -28.41
C GLY A 397 15.12 -13.43 -29.23
N ALA A 398 15.16 -14.74 -29.02
CA ALA A 398 14.13 -15.65 -29.49
C ALA A 398 13.99 -16.86 -28.56
N ILE A 399 12.75 -17.32 -28.39
CA ILE A 399 12.38 -18.46 -27.54
C ILE A 399 11.52 -19.38 -28.41
N GLU A 400 11.82 -20.67 -28.35
CA GLU A 400 11.16 -21.69 -29.16
C GLU A 400 10.88 -22.91 -28.29
N LEU A 401 9.61 -23.27 -28.11
CA LEU A 401 9.24 -24.54 -27.52
C LEU A 401 9.34 -25.63 -28.58
N THR A 402 9.95 -26.76 -28.28
CA THR A 402 10.08 -27.89 -29.21
C THR A 402 9.69 -29.21 -28.56
N ARG A 403 9.13 -30.13 -29.34
CA ARG A 403 8.85 -31.52 -28.95
C ARG A 403 9.14 -32.42 -30.14
N ASN A 404 9.84 -33.54 -29.92
CA ASN A 404 10.19 -34.51 -30.96
C ASN A 404 10.88 -33.90 -32.21
N GLY A 405 11.68 -32.84 -32.04
CA GLY A 405 12.36 -32.14 -33.13
C GLY A 405 11.49 -31.18 -33.94
N GLN A 406 10.24 -30.94 -33.55
CA GLN A 406 9.33 -29.98 -34.16
C GLN A 406 9.06 -28.79 -33.22
N THR A 407 8.82 -27.62 -33.80
CA THR A 407 8.39 -26.42 -33.06
C THR A 407 6.95 -26.60 -32.56
N VAL A 408 6.71 -26.25 -31.30
CA VAL A 408 5.39 -26.23 -30.64
C VAL A 408 4.81 -24.81 -30.64
N ASP A 409 5.63 -23.83 -30.26
CA ASP A 409 5.38 -22.40 -30.45
C ASP A 409 6.72 -21.65 -30.51
N PHE A 410 6.74 -20.46 -31.08
CA PHE A 410 7.94 -19.66 -31.31
C PHE A 410 7.65 -18.17 -31.14
N VAL A 411 8.59 -17.45 -30.54
CA VAL A 411 8.62 -15.98 -30.58
C VAL A 411 10.05 -15.50 -30.86
N ARG A 412 10.16 -14.46 -31.68
CA ARG A 412 11.36 -13.64 -31.82
C ARG A 412 11.00 -12.18 -31.66
N PHE A 413 11.87 -11.41 -31.03
CA PHE A 413 11.60 -10.01 -30.68
C PHE A 413 12.82 -9.12 -30.94
N GLY A 414 12.55 -7.83 -31.12
CA GLY A 414 13.56 -6.82 -31.44
C GLY A 414 14.32 -7.12 -32.74
N SER A 415 15.63 -6.89 -32.73
CA SER A 415 16.51 -7.13 -33.90
C SER A 415 16.81 -8.61 -34.20
N SER A 416 16.22 -9.56 -33.48
CA SER A 416 16.46 -11.00 -33.66
C SER A 416 15.99 -11.49 -35.04
N SER A 417 16.88 -12.15 -35.78
CA SER A 417 16.60 -12.76 -37.09
C SER A 417 16.37 -14.28 -37.02
N ALA A 418 16.30 -14.85 -35.80
CA ALA A 418 16.15 -16.28 -35.57
C ALA A 418 14.95 -16.89 -36.32
N ALA A 419 15.04 -18.19 -36.61
CA ALA A 419 13.98 -18.97 -37.23
C ALA A 419 13.67 -20.24 -36.40
N PRO A 420 12.40 -20.71 -36.41
CA PRO A 420 12.01 -21.99 -35.83
C PRO A 420 12.56 -23.19 -36.62
N LEU A 421 12.59 -24.38 -36.01
CA LEU A 421 12.86 -25.65 -36.69
C LEU A 421 11.80 -25.99 -37.73
N THR A 422 10.53 -25.77 -37.40
CA THR A 422 9.41 -26.05 -38.29
C THR A 422 9.13 -24.83 -39.17
N THR A 423 9.42 -24.96 -40.47
CA THR A 423 9.08 -23.95 -41.48
C THR A 423 7.59 -23.58 -41.40
N GLY A 424 7.31 -22.28 -41.28
CA GLY A 424 5.95 -21.76 -41.15
C GLY A 424 5.45 -21.58 -39.71
N ALA A 425 6.18 -22.05 -38.69
CA ALA A 425 5.85 -21.81 -37.27
C ALA A 425 6.11 -20.37 -36.78
N TRP A 426 6.55 -19.47 -37.68
CA TRP A 426 6.53 -18.02 -37.49
C TRP A 426 6.37 -17.33 -38.84
N THR A 427 5.65 -16.21 -38.88
CA THR A 427 5.44 -15.39 -40.08
C THR A 427 5.71 -13.91 -39.84
N GLY A 428 6.20 -13.22 -40.87
CA GLY A 428 6.45 -11.78 -40.83
C GLY A 428 7.61 -11.34 -39.93
N ASN A 429 7.52 -10.10 -39.45
CA ASN A 429 8.56 -9.44 -38.67
C ASN A 429 8.73 -10.06 -37.27
N SER A 430 9.76 -9.62 -36.55
CA SER A 430 9.89 -9.87 -35.11
C SER A 430 8.88 -9.03 -34.33
N ALA A 431 8.46 -9.51 -33.16
CA ALA A 431 7.71 -8.70 -32.20
C ALA A 431 8.56 -7.53 -31.68
N SER A 432 7.92 -6.55 -31.05
CA SER A 432 8.58 -5.39 -30.45
C SER A 432 9.74 -5.80 -29.53
N ALA A 433 10.79 -4.97 -29.47
CA ALA A 433 11.81 -5.11 -28.43
C ALA A 433 11.18 -4.85 -27.05
N ILE A 434 11.68 -5.54 -26.02
CA ILE A 434 11.30 -5.25 -24.63
C ILE A 434 12.02 -3.96 -24.23
N PRO A 435 11.37 -2.98 -23.57
CA PRO A 435 12.06 -1.81 -23.04
C PRO A 435 13.17 -2.22 -22.06
N ALA A 436 14.28 -1.48 -22.04
CA ALA A 436 15.37 -1.72 -21.09
C ALA A 436 15.08 -1.06 -19.71
N VAL A 437 13.90 -1.35 -19.16
CA VAL A 437 13.38 -0.88 -17.86
C VAL A 437 12.71 -2.09 -17.19
N TYR A 438 12.82 -2.22 -15.86
CA TYR A 438 12.26 -3.37 -15.14
C TYR A 438 10.72 -3.35 -15.17
N GLY A 439 10.11 -4.46 -14.77
CA GLY A 439 8.66 -4.64 -14.67
C GLY A 439 7.94 -4.81 -16.01
N LYS A 440 8.58 -4.49 -17.14
CA LYS A 440 7.97 -4.52 -18.48
C LYS A 440 8.23 -5.82 -19.22
N SER A 441 7.18 -6.37 -19.82
CA SER A 441 7.23 -7.62 -20.57
C SER A 441 6.60 -7.48 -21.96
N LEU A 442 6.90 -8.46 -22.81
CA LEU A 442 6.19 -8.70 -24.05
C LEU A 442 5.15 -9.80 -23.81
N VAL A 443 3.86 -9.50 -24.02
CA VAL A 443 2.74 -10.39 -23.68
C VAL A 443 1.85 -10.70 -24.89
N ARG A 444 1.26 -11.90 -24.88
CA ARG A 444 0.00 -12.21 -25.56
C ARG A 444 -1.16 -11.82 -24.64
N TYR A 445 -2.02 -10.88 -25.04
CA TYR A 445 -3.07 -10.35 -24.16
C TYR A 445 -4.16 -11.40 -23.88
N TYR A 446 -4.71 -11.48 -22.67
CA TYR A 446 -5.54 -12.62 -22.23
C TYR A 446 -6.82 -12.87 -23.04
N THR A 447 -7.35 -11.85 -23.73
CA THR A 447 -8.54 -11.99 -24.61
C THR A 447 -8.20 -12.63 -25.97
N GLN A 448 -6.95 -12.96 -26.23
CA GLN A 448 -6.49 -13.57 -27.47
C GLN A 448 -6.99 -15.02 -27.61
N ALA A 449 -8.00 -15.20 -28.46
CA ALA A 449 -8.58 -16.51 -28.77
C ALA A 449 -7.75 -17.37 -29.75
N SER A 450 -6.73 -16.80 -30.42
CA SER A 450 -5.93 -17.50 -31.44
C SER A 450 -4.50 -16.98 -31.57
N ASN A 451 -3.54 -17.90 -31.68
CA ASN A 451 -2.13 -17.64 -32.00
C ASN A 451 -1.97 -17.51 -33.54
N THR A 452 -1.59 -16.33 -34.05
CA THR A 452 -1.31 -16.13 -35.48
C THR A 452 0.12 -16.51 -35.88
N HIS A 453 0.97 -16.81 -34.90
CA HIS A 453 2.39 -17.11 -35.05
C HIS A 453 3.12 -15.93 -35.72
N SER A 454 2.84 -14.71 -35.26
CA SER A 454 3.38 -13.48 -35.83
C SER A 454 3.53 -12.37 -34.79
N ALA A 455 4.23 -11.29 -35.16
CA ALA A 455 4.35 -10.10 -34.32
C ALA A 455 3.01 -9.45 -33.91
N ALA A 456 1.91 -9.73 -34.63
CA ALA A 456 0.59 -9.18 -34.32
C ALA A 456 -0.04 -9.80 -33.05
N ASP A 457 0.52 -10.90 -32.55
CA ASP A 457 0.06 -11.54 -31.31
C ASP A 457 0.60 -10.84 -30.03
N TRP A 458 1.55 -9.93 -30.17
CA TRP A 458 2.38 -9.47 -29.06
C TRP A 458 2.29 -7.96 -28.84
N ILE A 459 2.06 -7.57 -27.58
CA ILE A 459 2.10 -6.17 -27.11
C ILE A 459 3.18 -6.03 -26.03
N VAL A 460 3.68 -4.82 -25.83
CA VAL A 460 4.53 -4.49 -24.67
C VAL A 460 3.60 -4.05 -23.55
N ALA A 461 3.62 -4.74 -22.42
CA ALA A 461 2.85 -4.38 -21.23
C ALA A 461 3.68 -3.46 -20.32
N PRO A 462 3.08 -2.43 -19.70
CA PRO A 462 3.76 -1.57 -18.75
C PRO A 462 4.05 -2.27 -17.42
N PHE A 463 3.27 -3.30 -17.07
CA PHE A 463 3.42 -4.18 -15.91
C PHE A 463 3.40 -5.63 -16.41
N SER A 464 4.16 -6.52 -15.76
CA SER A 464 4.17 -7.96 -16.06
C SER A 464 3.16 -8.70 -15.18
N THR A 465 2.81 -9.94 -15.55
CA THR A 465 1.77 -10.72 -14.85
C THR A 465 2.15 -12.21 -14.68
N PRO A 466 3.33 -12.53 -14.14
CA PRO A 466 3.90 -13.87 -14.12
C PRO A 466 3.05 -14.89 -13.35
N GLY A 467 2.80 -16.03 -13.98
CA GLY A 467 2.00 -17.13 -13.42
C GLY A 467 0.50 -16.89 -13.48
N GLY A 468 0.04 -15.92 -14.27
CA GLY A 468 -1.33 -15.43 -14.32
C GLY A 468 -1.80 -15.05 -15.73
N ARG A 469 -3.00 -14.47 -15.81
CA ARG A 469 -3.50 -13.94 -17.09
C ARG A 469 -2.87 -12.57 -17.38
N ASN A 470 -2.48 -12.33 -18.63
CA ASN A 470 -2.02 -11.02 -19.10
C ASN A 470 -3.21 -10.07 -19.28
N ASP A 471 -3.75 -9.57 -18.17
CA ASP A 471 -4.97 -8.76 -18.08
C ASP A 471 -4.75 -7.25 -17.98
N VAL A 472 -3.54 -6.81 -17.65
CA VAL A 472 -3.16 -5.39 -17.61
C VAL A 472 -3.04 -4.81 -19.03
N PRO A 473 -3.78 -3.75 -19.40
CA PRO A 473 -3.68 -3.10 -20.71
C PRO A 473 -2.32 -2.46 -21.00
N ALA A 474 -1.99 -2.30 -22.29
CA ALA A 474 -0.73 -1.65 -22.72
C ALA A 474 -0.65 -0.15 -22.38
N ASP A 475 -1.78 0.49 -22.09
CA ASP A 475 -1.93 1.89 -21.71
C ASP A 475 -2.28 2.08 -20.23
N ALA A 476 -2.18 1.03 -19.41
CA ALA A 476 -2.37 1.10 -17.97
C ALA A 476 -1.38 2.06 -17.29
N ARG A 477 -1.86 2.66 -16.21
CA ARG A 477 -1.18 3.62 -15.34
C ARG A 477 -1.14 3.07 -13.92
N ASP A 478 -0.34 3.76 -13.12
CA ASP A 478 -0.18 3.69 -11.68
C ASP A 478 -0.02 5.18 -11.34
N ASP A 479 -1.14 5.81 -10.98
CA ASP A 479 -1.25 7.28 -10.82
C ASP A 479 -1.00 7.73 -9.35
N ASP A 480 -0.82 6.80 -8.41
CA ASP A 480 -0.45 7.02 -6.99
C ASP A 480 0.93 6.44 -6.59
N ASP A 481 1.69 5.93 -7.57
CA ASP A 481 3.07 5.45 -7.49
C ASP A 481 3.27 4.22 -6.56
N ASP A 482 2.25 3.35 -6.42
CA ASP A 482 2.26 2.20 -5.50
C ASP A 482 2.81 0.88 -6.08
N GLY A 483 2.93 0.79 -7.41
CA GLY A 483 3.39 -0.38 -8.16
C GLY A 483 2.27 -1.29 -8.68
N ILE A 484 1.01 -1.00 -8.36
CA ILE A 484 -0.20 -1.66 -8.82
C ILE A 484 -0.83 -0.79 -9.91
N PRO A 485 -1.24 -1.36 -11.06
CA PRO A 485 -1.89 -0.56 -12.09
C PRO A 485 -3.34 -0.23 -11.72
N ASP A 486 -3.79 1.02 -11.89
CA ASP A 486 -5.17 1.53 -11.66
C ASP A 486 -6.25 0.54 -12.15
N THR A 487 -5.99 -0.07 -13.31
CA THR A 487 -6.88 -1.02 -13.99
C THR A 487 -7.14 -2.32 -13.21
N ALA A 488 -6.31 -2.65 -12.22
CA ALA A 488 -6.46 -3.78 -11.31
C ALA A 488 -7.19 -3.41 -9.99
N GLU A 489 -7.29 -2.11 -9.70
CA GLU A 489 -7.81 -1.55 -8.45
C GLU A 489 -9.24 -0.99 -8.56
N VAL A 490 -9.93 -1.38 -9.62
CA VAL A 490 -11.33 -1.04 -9.89
C VAL A 490 -12.19 -2.29 -9.86
N ALA A 491 -13.48 -2.14 -9.57
CA ALA A 491 -14.41 -3.28 -9.48
C ALA A 491 -14.44 -4.10 -10.80
N GLY A 492 -14.00 -5.36 -10.73
CA GLY A 492 -13.89 -6.26 -11.88
C GLY A 492 -12.57 -6.17 -12.66
N GLY A 493 -11.71 -5.21 -12.31
CA GLY A 493 -10.29 -5.18 -12.67
C GLY A 493 -9.49 -6.22 -11.88
N THR A 494 -8.32 -6.61 -12.39
CA THR A 494 -7.44 -7.60 -11.76
C THR A 494 -5.99 -7.46 -12.22
N TYR A 495 -5.08 -8.03 -11.43
CA TYR A 495 -3.65 -8.19 -11.76
C TYR A 495 -3.28 -9.67 -11.85
N GLY A 496 -2.94 -10.20 -13.03
CA GLY A 496 -2.64 -11.64 -13.18
C GLY A 496 -3.85 -12.54 -12.86
N GLY A 497 -5.06 -11.99 -12.85
CA GLY A 497 -6.28 -12.63 -12.35
C GLY A 497 -6.46 -12.61 -10.82
N LEU A 498 -5.71 -11.80 -10.08
CA LEU A 498 -5.96 -11.46 -8.68
C LEU A 498 -6.97 -10.31 -8.59
N ASP A 499 -8.05 -10.47 -7.82
CA ASP A 499 -9.04 -9.43 -7.53
C ASP A 499 -8.58 -8.57 -6.34
N LEU A 500 -7.81 -7.52 -6.64
CA LEU A 500 -7.27 -6.61 -5.63
C LEU A 500 -8.35 -5.68 -5.06
N TYR A 501 -9.36 -5.33 -5.86
CA TYR A 501 -10.49 -4.54 -5.40
C TYR A 501 -11.24 -5.21 -4.23
N SER A 502 -11.37 -6.55 -4.26
CA SER A 502 -12.03 -7.34 -3.22
C SER A 502 -11.30 -7.37 -1.86
N ILE A 503 -9.98 -7.21 -1.85
CA ILE A 503 -9.19 -7.15 -0.60
C ILE A 503 -9.18 -5.74 0.01
N GLY A 504 -9.49 -4.72 -0.78
CA GLY A 504 -9.65 -3.34 -0.33
C GLY A 504 -8.86 -2.29 -1.12
N VAL A 505 -8.07 -2.70 -2.12
CA VAL A 505 -7.18 -1.83 -2.90
C VAL A 505 -7.94 -0.84 -3.78
N ARG A 506 -7.50 0.41 -3.94
CA ARG A 506 -8.25 1.48 -4.63
C ARG A 506 -7.37 2.48 -5.40
N ALA A 507 -7.58 2.59 -6.71
CA ALA A 507 -6.92 3.58 -7.56
C ALA A 507 -7.00 5.01 -7.02
N GLY A 508 -5.84 5.66 -6.89
CA GLY A 508 -5.66 6.99 -6.32
C GLY A 508 -5.52 6.99 -4.79
N HIS A 509 -5.19 5.85 -4.18
CA HIS A 509 -4.94 5.65 -2.76
C HIS A 509 -3.79 4.65 -2.58
N PRO A 510 -2.56 5.10 -2.31
CA PRO A 510 -1.39 4.22 -2.36
C PRO A 510 -1.46 3.08 -1.34
N ASP A 511 -1.38 1.84 -1.82
CA ASP A 511 -1.72 0.63 -1.07
C ASP A 511 -0.55 -0.36 -0.97
N ILE A 512 -0.27 -0.83 0.25
CA ILE A 512 0.86 -1.73 0.56
C ILE A 512 0.33 -3.13 0.89
N LEU A 513 0.61 -4.10 0.02
CA LEU A 513 0.21 -5.50 0.19
C LEU A 513 1.33 -6.32 0.85
N ILE A 514 1.01 -7.10 1.90
CA ILE A 514 2.01 -7.84 2.67
C ILE A 514 1.54 -9.27 2.95
N GLN A 515 2.18 -10.27 2.34
CA GLN A 515 1.97 -11.67 2.72
C GLN A 515 2.84 -12.00 3.93
N VAL A 516 2.21 -12.50 4.99
CA VAL A 516 2.86 -12.87 6.25
C VAL A 516 2.86 -14.38 6.43
N ASP A 517 4.03 -14.98 6.39
CA ASP A 517 4.26 -16.34 6.88
C ASP A 517 4.83 -16.32 8.30
N TYR A 518 4.62 -17.39 9.07
CA TYR A 518 5.09 -17.46 10.45
C TYR A 518 5.50 -18.88 10.85
N MET A 519 6.58 -19.02 11.62
CA MET A 519 7.08 -20.34 12.01
C MET A 519 6.16 -21.05 13.02
N GLN A 520 6.03 -22.37 12.89
CA GLN A 520 5.34 -23.20 13.87
C GLN A 520 6.09 -23.26 15.20
N SER A 521 5.61 -22.56 16.23
CA SER A 521 6.22 -22.56 17.57
C SER A 521 5.19 -22.26 18.67
N THR A 522 5.57 -22.54 19.92
CA THR A 522 4.89 -22.09 21.13
C THR A 522 5.43 -20.76 21.67
N ASP A 523 6.54 -20.26 21.11
CA ASP A 523 7.09 -18.94 21.43
C ASP A 523 6.17 -17.83 20.90
N GLU A 524 5.60 -17.04 21.80
CA GLU A 524 4.66 -15.97 21.44
C GLU A 524 5.33 -14.86 20.63
N GLY A 525 6.66 -14.68 20.76
CA GLY A 525 7.43 -13.70 20.00
C GLY A 525 7.42 -13.98 18.50
N ILE A 526 7.25 -15.24 18.08
CA ILE A 526 7.25 -15.65 16.65
C ILE A 526 5.87 -16.02 16.10
N LYS A 527 4.83 -15.76 16.90
CA LYS A 527 3.45 -15.76 16.45
C LYS A 527 3.06 -14.30 16.14
N PRO A 528 2.59 -13.97 14.92
CA PRO A 528 2.05 -12.65 14.64
C PRO A 528 0.99 -12.26 15.68
N GLN A 529 1.01 -11.03 16.15
CA GLN A 529 -0.02 -10.46 17.04
C GLN A 529 -0.96 -9.56 16.25
N ARG A 530 -2.27 -9.75 16.40
CA ARG A 530 -3.30 -9.03 15.62
C ARG A 530 -3.19 -7.53 15.83
N GLU A 531 -3.00 -7.14 17.08
CA GLU A 531 -2.87 -5.77 17.54
C GLU A 531 -1.59 -5.10 17.01
N ALA A 532 -0.53 -5.87 16.72
CA ALA A 532 0.69 -5.34 16.12
C ALA A 532 0.47 -4.97 14.64
N LEU A 533 -0.16 -5.87 13.87
CA LEU A 533 -0.55 -5.60 12.49
C LEU A 533 -1.51 -4.39 12.41
N GLN A 534 -2.50 -4.34 13.30
CA GLN A 534 -3.42 -3.20 13.42
C GLN A 534 -2.72 -1.88 13.76
N ALA A 535 -1.68 -1.90 14.62
CA ALA A 535 -0.93 -0.70 14.96
C ALA A 535 -0.16 -0.15 13.75
N VAL A 536 0.45 -1.01 12.94
CA VAL A 536 1.14 -0.62 11.71
C VAL A 536 0.13 -0.07 10.68
N THR A 537 -0.95 -0.80 10.40
CA THR A 537 -2.02 -0.31 9.51
C THR A 537 -2.57 1.06 9.97
N ALA A 538 -2.77 1.25 11.27
CA ALA A 538 -3.26 2.51 11.82
C ALA A 538 -2.23 3.66 11.83
N ALA A 539 -0.93 3.38 11.68
CA ALA A 539 0.09 4.42 11.50
C ALA A 539 0.05 4.96 10.06
N PHE A 540 0.08 4.06 9.08
CA PHE A 540 -0.01 4.38 7.65
C PHE A 540 -1.36 5.03 7.26
N ALA A 541 -2.48 4.53 7.80
CA ALA A 541 -3.81 5.10 7.52
C ALA A 541 -3.97 6.58 7.95
N LYS A 542 -3.22 7.06 8.96
CA LYS A 542 -3.20 8.50 9.33
C LYS A 542 -2.56 9.38 8.27
N ARG A 543 -1.78 8.78 7.36
CA ARG A 543 -1.02 9.45 6.31
C ARG A 543 -1.63 9.24 4.92
N GLY A 544 -2.75 8.50 4.83
CA GLY A 544 -3.48 8.25 3.59
C GLY A 544 -3.03 7.04 2.79
N TYR A 545 -2.33 6.09 3.42
CA TYR A 545 -1.90 4.83 2.79
C TYR A 545 -2.74 3.65 3.30
N GLY A 546 -3.01 2.68 2.42
CA GLY A 546 -3.55 1.38 2.83
C GLY A 546 -2.43 0.39 3.15
N VAL A 547 -2.68 -0.51 4.12
CA VAL A 547 -1.76 -1.61 4.43
C VAL A 547 -2.56 -2.87 4.70
N PHE A 548 -2.36 -3.88 3.85
CA PHE A 548 -3.16 -5.11 3.82
C PHE A 548 -2.28 -6.32 4.12
N PHE A 549 -2.28 -6.75 5.39
CA PHE A 549 -1.60 -7.97 5.81
C PHE A 549 -2.43 -9.23 5.50
N ASP A 550 -1.75 -10.28 5.04
CA ASP A 550 -2.29 -11.62 4.83
C ASP A 550 -1.50 -12.64 5.66
N VAL A 551 -1.97 -12.96 6.87
CA VAL A 551 -1.51 -14.12 7.69
C VAL A 551 -2.30 -15.40 7.37
N GLY A 552 -3.16 -15.35 6.36
CA GLY A 552 -4.13 -16.38 6.01
C GLY A 552 -4.89 -16.92 7.22
N ASN A 553 -4.79 -18.23 7.46
CA ASN A 553 -5.70 -18.94 8.34
C ASN A 553 -5.45 -18.76 9.86
N LEU A 554 -4.53 -17.86 10.27
CA LEU A 554 -4.19 -17.64 11.69
C LEU A 554 -5.36 -17.09 12.51
N TYR A 555 -6.20 -16.23 11.92
CA TYR A 555 -7.30 -15.53 12.61
C TYR A 555 -8.69 -15.82 12.08
N SER A 556 -8.81 -16.17 10.80
CA SER A 556 -10.06 -16.60 10.16
C SER A 556 -9.75 -17.76 9.22
N SER A 557 -10.53 -18.84 9.27
CA SER A 557 -10.36 -19.98 8.35
C SER A 557 -10.93 -19.74 6.94
N SER A 558 -11.63 -18.62 6.73
CA SER A 558 -12.10 -18.13 5.45
C SER A 558 -11.47 -16.78 5.12
N PHE A 559 -11.42 -16.46 3.83
CA PHE A 559 -11.07 -15.11 3.34
C PHE A 559 -11.84 -14.04 4.13
N SER A 560 -11.10 -13.11 4.71
CA SER A 560 -11.58 -12.01 5.55
C SER A 560 -10.47 -10.96 5.65
N PRO A 561 -10.52 -9.87 4.87
CA PRO A 561 -9.54 -8.78 4.97
C PRO A 561 -9.50 -8.16 6.38
N ALA A 562 -10.65 -8.09 7.07
CA ALA A 562 -10.74 -7.61 8.46
C ALA A 562 -10.03 -8.52 9.49
N ASP A 563 -9.81 -9.80 9.15
CA ASP A 563 -9.04 -10.76 9.95
C ASP A 563 -7.69 -11.11 9.32
N PHE A 564 -7.19 -10.28 8.41
CA PHE A 564 -5.90 -10.47 7.76
C PHE A 564 -5.78 -11.81 7.01
N ASN A 565 -6.86 -12.30 6.40
CA ASN A 565 -6.85 -13.47 5.52
C ASN A 565 -7.24 -13.03 4.09
N LEU A 566 -6.23 -12.89 3.23
CA LEU A 566 -6.37 -12.59 1.80
C LEU A 566 -6.12 -13.84 0.94
N GLY A 567 -6.12 -15.03 1.56
CA GLY A 567 -6.06 -16.32 0.88
C GLY A 567 -4.67 -16.91 0.63
N GLY A 568 -3.59 -16.41 1.25
CA GLY A 568 -2.23 -16.90 1.03
C GLY A 568 -1.41 -17.24 2.26
N GLY A 569 -1.10 -16.25 3.11
CA GLY A 569 -0.09 -16.37 4.19
C GLY A 569 -0.31 -17.56 5.13
N LYS A 570 0.77 -18.17 5.62
CA LYS A 570 0.63 -19.47 6.32
C LYS A 570 1.65 -19.72 7.43
N GLN A 571 1.28 -20.68 8.29
CA GLN A 571 2.24 -21.32 9.18
C GLN A 571 3.24 -22.16 8.37
N VAL A 572 4.53 -21.93 8.60
CA VAL A 572 5.65 -22.64 7.94
C VAL A 572 6.47 -23.45 8.94
N THR A 573 7.24 -24.41 8.42
CA THR A 573 8.13 -25.26 9.23
C THR A 573 9.13 -24.42 10.02
N TYR A 574 9.28 -24.71 11.31
CA TYR A 574 10.25 -24.06 12.19
C TYR A 574 11.71 -24.30 11.73
N ALA A 575 12.52 -23.25 11.82
CA ALA A 575 13.98 -23.35 11.81
C ALA A 575 14.52 -22.53 13.01
N SER A 576 15.59 -23.01 13.65
CA SER A 576 16.19 -22.32 14.80
C SER A 576 16.79 -20.97 14.41
N CYS A 577 17.32 -20.85 13.19
CA CYS A 577 17.82 -19.60 12.65
C CYS A 577 17.53 -19.42 11.15
N VAL A 578 17.23 -18.18 10.78
CA VAL A 578 16.88 -17.73 9.43
C VAL A 578 17.42 -16.31 9.21
N ASP A 579 17.86 -16.01 8.00
CA ASP A 579 18.26 -14.65 7.62
C ASP A 579 18.01 -14.44 6.11
N LEU A 580 18.14 -13.21 5.65
CA LEU A 580 18.30 -12.89 4.23
C LEU A 580 19.65 -13.40 3.70
N SER A 581 20.74 -13.16 4.43
CA SER A 581 22.12 -13.60 4.16
C SER A 581 22.56 -14.68 5.17
N PRO A 582 21.94 -15.87 5.19
CA PRO A 582 22.10 -16.83 6.28
C PRO A 582 23.56 -17.21 6.58
N PRO A 583 23.97 -17.15 7.86
CA PRO A 583 25.15 -17.84 8.35
C PRO A 583 25.11 -19.34 8.05
N SER A 584 26.27 -19.99 8.03
CA SER A 584 26.37 -21.43 7.81
C SER A 584 25.54 -22.22 8.83
N GLY A 585 24.50 -22.92 8.37
CA GLY A 585 23.57 -23.68 9.20
C GLY A 585 22.18 -23.07 9.31
N CYS A 586 22.00 -21.80 8.96
CA CYS A 586 20.70 -21.14 8.91
C CYS A 586 20.03 -21.32 7.54
N VAL A 587 18.70 -21.25 7.53
CA VAL A 587 17.89 -21.28 6.29
C VAL A 587 17.75 -19.87 5.71
N ALA A 588 17.58 -19.75 4.39
CA ALA A 588 17.34 -18.45 3.78
C ALA A 588 15.85 -18.11 3.82
N LEU A 589 15.50 -16.86 4.15
CA LEU A 589 14.13 -16.35 4.03
C LEU A 589 13.57 -16.55 2.61
N ALA A 590 14.40 -16.35 1.59
CA ALA A 590 14.04 -16.55 0.18
C ALA A 590 13.55 -17.98 -0.13
N ASP A 591 14.00 -19.01 0.60
CA ASP A 591 13.53 -20.39 0.42
C ASP A 591 12.09 -20.56 0.94
N TYR A 592 11.72 -19.89 2.03
CA TYR A 592 10.34 -19.85 2.52
C TYR A 592 9.43 -19.15 1.50
N LYS A 593 9.79 -17.94 1.06
CA LYS A 593 9.08 -17.20 -0.01
C LYS A 593 8.89 -18.06 -1.25
N ALA A 594 9.95 -18.71 -1.73
CA ALA A 594 9.89 -19.56 -2.91
C ALA A 594 8.91 -20.73 -2.77
N SER A 595 8.75 -21.27 -1.56
CA SER A 595 7.82 -22.36 -1.23
C SER A 595 6.38 -21.93 -0.90
N SER A 596 6.11 -20.62 -0.81
CA SER A 596 4.88 -20.11 -0.19
C SER A 596 4.15 -19.03 -0.96
N MET A 597 4.88 -18.14 -1.61
CA MET A 597 4.30 -17.00 -2.30
C MET A 597 3.93 -17.37 -3.74
N ASP A 598 2.63 -17.26 -4.06
CA ASP A 598 2.10 -17.34 -5.42
C ASP A 598 2.88 -16.39 -6.33
N ILE A 599 3.30 -16.86 -7.51
CA ILE A 599 4.16 -16.08 -8.42
C ILE A 599 3.53 -14.74 -8.77
N ARG A 600 2.20 -14.70 -8.93
CA ARG A 600 1.42 -13.49 -9.29
C ARG A 600 1.51 -12.40 -8.22
N ARG A 601 1.82 -12.76 -6.97
CA ARG A 601 1.97 -11.82 -5.86
C ARG A 601 3.37 -11.21 -5.76
N ARG A 602 4.40 -11.85 -6.35
CA ARG A 602 5.82 -11.47 -6.12
C ARG A 602 6.19 -10.07 -6.62
N GLN A 603 5.34 -9.45 -7.44
CA GLN A 603 5.54 -8.12 -8.02
C GLN A 603 4.78 -7.00 -7.29
N ILE A 604 3.75 -7.33 -6.51
CA ILE A 604 2.88 -6.33 -5.85
C ILE A 604 2.69 -6.56 -4.34
N PHE A 605 3.19 -7.68 -3.79
CA PHE A 605 3.24 -7.92 -2.35
C PHE A 605 4.69 -7.88 -1.85
N HIS A 606 4.89 -7.31 -0.66
CA HIS A 606 6.02 -7.64 0.20
C HIS A 606 5.79 -9.01 0.85
N TYR A 607 6.88 -9.73 1.12
CA TYR A 607 6.88 -10.98 1.85
C TYR A 607 7.50 -10.77 3.23
N LEU A 608 6.73 -11.04 4.28
CA LEU A 608 7.16 -10.96 5.65
C LEU A 608 7.19 -12.35 6.27
N LEU A 609 8.32 -12.72 6.86
CA LEU A 609 8.45 -13.94 7.67
C LEU A 609 8.58 -13.55 9.14
N VAL A 610 7.68 -14.04 9.98
CA VAL A 610 7.88 -14.05 11.44
C VAL A 610 8.62 -15.35 11.81
N GLY A 611 9.92 -15.22 12.04
CA GLY A 611 10.87 -16.31 12.24
C GLY A 611 11.50 -16.35 13.65
N SER A 612 12.33 -17.37 13.88
CA SER A 612 13.00 -17.61 15.17
C SER A 612 14.07 -16.56 15.50
N SER A 613 15.26 -16.65 14.87
CA SER A 613 16.40 -15.78 15.17
C SER A 613 17.31 -15.66 13.94
N ARG A 614 18.15 -14.63 13.90
CA ARG A 614 19.26 -14.47 12.96
C ARG A 614 20.56 -15.16 13.42
N ASN A 615 20.69 -15.44 14.72
CA ASN A 615 21.90 -16.05 15.30
C ASN A 615 22.00 -17.55 14.96
N ALA A 616 23.19 -18.02 14.57
CA ALA A 616 23.40 -19.40 14.12
C ALA A 616 23.13 -20.49 15.18
N ASP A 617 23.18 -20.15 16.47
CA ASP A 617 22.84 -21.02 17.59
C ASP A 617 21.34 -21.01 17.96
N GLY A 618 20.53 -20.14 17.33
CA GLY A 618 19.12 -19.93 17.63
C GLY A 618 18.86 -19.14 18.92
N SER A 619 19.88 -18.52 19.52
CA SER A 619 19.72 -17.56 20.63
C SER A 619 19.06 -16.26 20.16
N ALA A 620 18.51 -15.44 21.06
CA ALA A 620 17.95 -14.13 20.69
C ALA A 620 19.02 -13.19 20.11
N GLY A 621 18.72 -12.53 18.98
CA GLY A 621 19.61 -11.63 18.22
C GLY A 621 18.95 -10.28 17.91
N SER A 622 19.23 -9.68 16.74
CA SER A 622 18.49 -8.50 16.24
C SER A 622 16.99 -8.82 16.09
N SER A 623 16.16 -7.78 16.18
CA SER A 623 14.70 -7.88 16.11
C SER A 623 14.18 -8.26 14.73
N GLY A 624 14.92 -7.95 13.67
CA GLY A 624 14.51 -8.17 12.28
C GLY A 624 15.67 -8.02 11.30
N VAL A 625 15.34 -7.98 10.01
CA VAL A 625 16.16 -7.44 8.90
C VAL A 625 15.29 -7.39 7.63
N ALA A 626 15.49 -6.39 6.77
CA ALA A 626 14.83 -6.28 5.48
C ALA A 626 15.79 -5.91 4.33
N GLU A 627 15.28 -5.93 3.10
CA GLU A 627 15.98 -5.34 1.96
C GLU A 627 15.80 -3.83 1.93
N ILE A 628 16.77 -3.08 1.39
CA ILE A 628 16.59 -1.65 1.13
C ILE A 628 16.03 -1.46 -0.29
N GLY A 629 14.81 -0.91 -0.38
CA GLY A 629 14.10 -0.73 -1.66
C GLY A 629 13.74 -2.06 -2.32
N GLY A 630 13.25 -3.04 -1.54
CA GLY A 630 12.95 -4.40 -1.97
C GLY A 630 11.62 -4.91 -1.41
N ASN A 631 11.46 -6.23 -1.33
CA ASN A 631 10.18 -6.82 -0.91
C ASN A 631 10.29 -8.03 0.03
N ASP A 632 11.40 -8.17 0.76
CA ASP A 632 11.63 -9.24 1.73
C ASP A 632 11.88 -8.69 3.15
N VAL A 633 11.07 -9.11 4.12
CA VAL A 633 11.11 -8.70 5.54
C VAL A 633 11.24 -9.92 6.46
N LEU A 634 12.17 -9.89 7.42
CA LEU A 634 12.25 -10.83 8.53
C LEU A 634 11.94 -10.11 9.85
N VAL A 635 11.04 -10.70 10.65
CA VAL A 635 10.87 -10.39 12.08
C VAL A 635 11.41 -11.59 12.88
N ALA A 636 12.43 -11.37 13.72
CA ALA A 636 13.24 -12.39 14.39
C ALA A 636 13.18 -12.29 15.93
N LEU A 637 11.98 -12.12 16.47
CA LEU A 637 11.72 -11.90 17.91
C LEU A 637 11.65 -13.22 18.74
N GLY A 638 12.15 -14.33 18.22
CA GLY A 638 12.16 -15.62 18.92
C GLY A 638 13.27 -15.74 19.96
N LYS A 639 12.97 -16.43 21.07
CA LYS A 639 13.81 -16.55 22.27
C LYS A 639 14.04 -15.24 23.04
N TRP A 640 13.34 -14.16 22.68
CA TRP A 640 13.35 -12.89 23.43
C TRP A 640 12.62 -12.98 24.79
N GLY A 641 11.86 -14.05 25.05
CA GLY A 641 11.11 -14.24 26.29
C GLY A 641 9.78 -13.47 26.36
N LEU A 642 9.35 -12.88 25.24
CA LEU A 642 8.08 -12.18 25.08
C LEU A 642 6.89 -13.13 25.32
N ASN A 643 5.87 -12.66 26.02
CA ASN A 643 4.74 -13.48 26.47
C ASN A 643 3.53 -12.62 26.84
N SER A 644 2.34 -13.22 26.89
CA SER A 644 1.09 -12.54 27.26
C SER A 644 0.66 -12.74 28.73
N SER A 645 1.56 -13.21 29.61
CA SER A 645 1.21 -13.62 30.99
C SER A 645 0.75 -12.48 31.90
N THR A 646 1.15 -11.24 31.61
CA THR A 646 0.67 -10.02 32.27
C THR A 646 0.29 -8.98 31.23
N SER A 647 -0.53 -7.97 31.59
CA SER A 647 -0.85 -6.87 30.68
C SER A 647 0.39 -6.14 30.17
N SER A 648 1.37 -5.89 31.05
CA SER A 648 2.65 -5.25 30.71
C SER A 648 3.46 -6.09 29.71
N SER A 649 3.60 -7.39 29.99
CA SER A 649 4.29 -8.34 29.10
C SER A 649 3.60 -8.45 27.74
N ARG A 650 2.26 -8.51 27.72
CA ARG A 650 1.45 -8.54 26.50
C ARG A 650 1.63 -7.27 25.66
N TYR A 651 1.62 -6.09 26.28
CA TYR A 651 1.92 -4.85 25.54
C TYR A 651 3.35 -4.87 25.00
N LYS A 652 4.35 -5.30 25.78
CA LYS A 652 5.75 -5.40 25.32
C LYS A 652 5.88 -6.33 24.10
N LEU A 653 5.21 -7.50 24.13
CA LEU A 653 5.11 -8.43 23.00
C LEU A 653 4.49 -7.79 21.74
N ILE A 654 3.34 -7.13 21.88
CA ILE A 654 2.64 -6.47 20.76
C ILE A 654 3.46 -5.30 20.19
N ASN A 655 3.98 -4.45 21.07
CA ASN A 655 4.61 -3.19 20.70
C ASN A 655 6.01 -3.39 20.08
N TYR A 656 6.77 -4.39 20.54
CA TYR A 656 8.02 -4.77 19.88
C TYR A 656 7.76 -5.36 18.49
N GLN A 657 6.75 -6.23 18.32
CA GLN A 657 6.35 -6.68 16.99
C GLN A 657 5.92 -5.50 16.10
N ALA A 658 5.10 -4.57 16.59
CA ALA A 658 4.63 -3.43 15.81
C ALA A 658 5.77 -2.48 15.39
N GLY A 659 6.69 -2.16 16.32
CA GLY A 659 7.86 -1.33 16.06
C GLY A 659 8.81 -1.97 15.06
N THR A 660 9.11 -3.27 15.23
CA THR A 660 9.94 -4.04 14.29
C THR A 660 9.28 -4.10 12.91
N ILE A 661 8.01 -4.54 12.80
CA ILE A 661 7.32 -4.65 11.50
C ILE A 661 7.34 -3.33 10.73
N MET A 662 7.09 -2.20 11.41
CA MET A 662 7.13 -0.89 10.75
C MET A 662 8.55 -0.49 10.35
N HIS A 663 9.56 -0.72 11.19
CA HIS A 663 10.96 -0.43 10.88
C HIS A 663 11.46 -1.23 9.67
N GLU A 664 11.29 -2.56 9.69
CA GLU A 664 11.74 -3.41 8.58
C GLU A 664 10.95 -3.15 7.29
N LEU A 665 9.66 -2.83 7.38
CA LEU A 665 8.90 -2.38 6.22
C LEU A 665 9.46 -1.05 5.68
N GLY A 666 9.88 -0.12 6.53
CA GLY A 666 10.48 1.14 6.12
C GLY A 666 11.74 0.96 5.27
N HIS A 667 12.57 -0.04 5.55
CA HIS A 667 13.70 -0.40 4.68
C HIS A 667 13.25 -0.84 3.29
N ASN A 668 12.24 -1.73 3.20
CA ASN A 668 11.66 -2.10 1.91
C ASN A 668 11.11 -0.87 1.17
N LEU A 669 10.55 0.10 1.89
CA LEU A 669 10.08 1.39 1.37
C LEU A 669 11.20 2.44 1.14
N GLY A 670 12.46 2.01 1.13
CA GLY A 670 13.62 2.82 0.76
C GLY A 670 14.27 3.64 1.88
N LEU A 671 13.78 3.56 3.12
CA LEU A 671 14.34 4.27 4.27
C LEU A 671 15.58 3.57 4.86
N ARG A 672 16.35 4.35 5.61
CA ARG A 672 17.54 3.95 6.38
C ARG A 672 17.39 4.43 7.83
N HIS A 673 18.28 4.02 8.74
CA HIS A 673 18.12 4.34 10.17
C HIS A 673 18.18 5.83 10.54
N GLY A 674 18.69 6.68 9.63
CA GLY A 674 18.67 8.14 9.71
C GLY A 674 17.76 8.81 8.67
N GLY A 675 16.89 8.04 8.00
CA GLY A 675 16.01 8.48 6.91
C GLY A 675 16.60 8.18 5.55
N ASN A 676 17.45 9.08 5.05
CA ASN A 676 18.21 8.91 3.80
C ASN A 676 19.68 8.50 4.01
N GLU A 677 20.08 8.29 5.26
CA GLU A 677 21.44 7.97 5.69
C GLU A 677 21.43 6.90 6.79
N ASN A 678 22.58 6.28 7.05
CA ASN A 678 22.71 5.17 8.01
C ASN A 678 22.87 5.65 9.46
N THR A 679 23.13 6.94 9.65
CA THR A 679 23.38 7.54 10.96
C THR A 679 22.17 7.31 11.88
N ASN A 680 22.33 6.44 12.87
CA ASN A 680 21.29 6.05 13.82
C ASN A 680 21.34 6.92 15.09
N TYR A 681 20.48 6.65 16.09
CA TYR A 681 20.44 7.31 17.42
C TYR A 681 20.29 8.84 17.42
N LYS A 682 19.95 9.45 16.29
CA LYS A 682 19.73 10.90 16.09
C LYS A 682 18.50 11.40 16.86
N PRO A 683 18.60 12.20 17.94
CA PRO A 683 17.42 12.54 18.74
C PRO A 683 16.38 13.41 18.00
N ASN A 684 16.81 14.18 16.99
CA ASN A 684 15.93 15.01 16.17
C ASN A 684 15.27 14.27 14.99
N TYR A 685 15.75 13.07 14.63
CA TYR A 685 15.12 12.23 13.61
C TYR A 685 14.07 11.34 14.29
N TYR A 686 12.86 11.88 14.39
CA TYR A 686 11.77 11.39 15.22
C TYR A 686 10.96 10.30 14.49
N SER A 687 11.59 9.15 14.25
CA SER A 687 11.10 8.07 13.40
C SER A 687 11.32 6.69 14.03
N ILE A 688 10.44 5.72 13.77
CA ILE A 688 10.63 4.33 14.18
C ILE A 688 11.82 3.65 13.49
N MET A 689 12.32 4.21 12.39
CA MET A 689 13.56 3.78 11.70
C MET A 689 14.82 3.96 12.55
N ASN A 690 14.75 4.75 13.62
CA ASN A 690 15.87 5.04 14.51
C ASN A 690 15.74 4.20 15.78
N TYR A 691 16.79 3.48 16.18
CA TYR A 691 16.78 2.58 17.34
C TYR A 691 16.55 3.27 18.68
N LEU A 692 16.73 4.59 18.73
CA LEU A 692 16.30 5.40 19.86
C LEU A 692 14.78 5.28 20.12
N TYR A 693 14.01 4.99 19.06
CA TYR A 693 12.54 4.91 19.07
C TYR A 693 12.00 3.51 18.74
N GLN A 694 12.66 2.70 17.89
CA GLN A 694 12.13 1.44 17.33
C GLN A 694 11.42 0.53 18.36
N LEU A 695 12.04 0.28 19.51
CA LEU A 695 11.50 -0.55 20.59
C LEU A 695 10.93 0.28 21.77
N GLN A 696 11.25 1.56 21.85
CA GLN A 696 10.89 2.43 22.98
C GLN A 696 9.69 3.34 22.69
N GLY A 697 9.20 3.32 21.44
CA GLY A 697 8.08 4.10 20.94
C GLY A 697 8.36 5.59 20.87
N LEU A 698 7.43 6.32 20.28
CA LEU A 698 7.47 7.78 20.21
C LEU A 698 6.65 8.42 21.33
N GLY A 699 7.11 9.59 21.79
CA GLY A 699 6.37 10.43 22.73
C GLY A 699 5.12 11.04 22.10
N SER A 700 4.27 11.61 22.95
CA SER A 700 2.99 12.21 22.57
C SER A 700 3.11 13.56 21.86
N ASP A 701 4.17 14.30 22.17
CA ASP A 701 4.48 15.61 21.59
C ASP A 701 6.01 15.76 21.50
N PRO A 702 6.59 15.94 20.29
CA PRO A 702 8.04 16.02 20.13
C PRO A 702 8.66 17.33 20.66
N THR A 703 7.84 18.27 21.16
CA THR A 703 8.26 19.50 21.87
C THR A 703 8.15 19.38 23.39
N SER A 704 7.72 18.21 23.91
CA SER A 704 7.58 17.93 25.35
C SER A 704 8.71 17.05 25.89
N GLU A 705 8.83 16.94 27.22
CA GLU A 705 9.82 16.06 27.88
C GLU A 705 9.72 14.59 27.42
N SER A 706 8.54 14.13 26.97
CA SER A 706 8.36 12.76 26.46
C SER A 706 9.28 12.43 25.28
N ALA A 707 9.69 13.43 24.50
CA ALA A 707 10.57 13.27 23.35
C ALA A 707 12.01 12.95 23.77
N ILE A 708 12.55 13.70 24.73
CA ILE A 708 13.94 13.58 25.20
C ILE A 708 14.11 12.40 26.19
N GLN A 709 13.05 11.90 26.81
CA GLN A 709 13.08 10.71 27.68
C GLN A 709 13.76 9.48 27.03
N ARG A 710 13.66 9.31 25.70
CA ARG A 710 14.32 8.19 24.98
C ARG A 710 15.83 8.36 24.98
N TYR A 711 16.31 9.57 24.71
CA TYR A 711 17.73 9.93 24.77
C TYR A 711 18.28 9.70 26.19
N TYR A 712 17.58 10.19 27.22
CA TYR A 712 17.98 9.95 28.60
C TYR A 712 18.02 8.45 28.96
N TYR A 713 17.02 7.68 28.57
CA TYR A 713 17.02 6.23 28.79
C TYR A 713 18.20 5.55 28.09
N ASN A 714 18.48 5.88 26.82
CA ASN A 714 19.62 5.36 26.06
C ASN A 714 20.97 5.70 26.72
N LYS A 715 21.15 6.91 27.23
CA LYS A 715 22.37 7.32 27.94
C LYS A 715 22.42 6.89 29.42
N GLY A 716 21.39 6.20 29.94
CA GLY A 716 21.30 5.77 31.35
C GLY A 716 21.03 6.91 32.35
N TYR A 717 20.50 8.04 31.88
CA TYR A 717 20.24 9.23 32.67
C TYR A 717 18.87 9.20 33.37
N HIS A 718 18.75 9.98 34.43
CA HIS A 718 17.50 10.23 35.19
C HIS A 718 16.81 8.98 35.77
N ASN A 719 17.51 7.82 35.83
CA ASN A 719 16.99 6.55 36.34
C ASN A 719 15.65 6.10 35.68
N LEU A 720 15.53 6.37 34.37
CA LEU A 720 14.39 5.93 33.58
C LEU A 720 14.43 4.41 33.31
N SER A 721 13.27 3.82 33.04
CA SER A 721 13.15 2.43 32.57
C SER A 721 12.27 2.40 31.32
N SER A 722 12.48 1.41 30.45
CA SER A 722 11.71 1.26 29.20
C SER A 722 10.18 1.28 29.45
N CYS A 723 9.69 0.55 30.44
CA CYS A 723 8.27 0.56 30.81
C CYS A 723 7.78 1.87 31.45
N GLY A 724 8.68 2.76 31.90
CA GLY A 724 8.35 4.04 32.53
C GLY A 724 8.30 5.22 31.56
N LEU A 725 8.66 5.04 30.28
CA LEU A 725 8.62 6.07 29.26
C LEU A 725 7.16 6.44 28.90
N GLU A 726 6.87 7.72 28.65
CA GLU A 726 5.56 8.14 28.14
C GLU A 726 5.36 7.58 26.72
N GLY A 727 4.36 6.70 26.53
CA GLY A 727 4.22 5.95 25.28
C GLY A 727 5.29 4.86 25.10
N GLY A 728 5.87 4.36 26.20
CA GLY A 728 6.79 3.23 26.21
C GLY A 728 6.11 1.88 25.91
N PRO A 729 6.91 0.82 25.64
CA PRO A 729 6.44 -0.45 25.08
C PRO A 729 5.56 -1.28 26.01
N CYS A 730 5.48 -0.96 27.31
CA CYS A 730 4.74 -1.77 28.28
C CYS A 730 3.28 -1.32 28.49
N GLY A 731 2.78 -0.38 27.68
CA GLY A 731 1.43 0.17 27.78
C GLY A 731 0.69 0.28 26.45
N ALA A 732 -0.61 0.56 26.54
CA ALA A 732 -1.49 0.80 25.39
C ALA A 732 -1.25 2.13 24.67
N SER A 733 -0.46 3.04 25.25
CA SER A 733 -0.14 4.36 24.71
C SER A 733 1.10 4.37 23.81
N TYR A 734 1.68 3.20 23.50
CA TYR A 734 2.80 3.05 22.59
C TYR A 734 2.50 3.68 21.23
N ARG A 735 3.51 4.33 20.63
CA ARG A 735 3.38 5.02 19.34
C ARG A 735 4.48 4.61 18.40
N ILE A 736 4.08 4.37 17.16
CA ILE A 736 4.94 4.19 15.99
C ILE A 736 4.50 5.23 14.95
N ASP A 737 5.46 5.90 14.34
CA ASP A 737 5.30 6.83 13.22
C ASP A 737 6.67 6.95 12.53
N TYR A 738 6.70 7.37 11.27
CA TYR A 738 7.93 7.86 10.65
C TYR A 738 8.05 9.38 10.83
N SER A 739 9.24 9.93 10.56
CA SER A 739 9.45 11.37 10.67
C SER A 739 8.75 12.15 9.54
N ASP A 740 8.22 13.31 9.89
CA ASP A 740 7.70 14.33 8.99
C ASP A 740 8.76 15.39 8.58
N GLY A 741 10.02 15.22 9.01
CA GLY A 741 11.12 16.13 8.70
C GLY A 741 11.04 17.50 9.36
N SER A 742 10.19 17.70 10.38
CA SER A 742 10.04 18.99 11.06
C SER A 742 11.06 19.27 12.18
N GLY A 743 11.96 18.31 12.46
CA GLY A 743 13.14 18.48 13.31
C GLY A 743 14.19 19.37 12.65
N LYS A 744 14.60 20.43 13.35
CA LYS A 744 15.77 21.21 12.92
C LYS A 744 17.06 20.41 13.14
N ALA A 745 18.09 20.80 12.41
CA ALA A 745 19.42 20.23 12.57
C ALA A 745 19.97 20.48 13.99
N LEU A 746 20.51 19.44 14.62
CA LEU A 746 21.24 19.52 15.88
C LEU A 746 22.73 19.62 15.57
N ASN A 747 23.35 20.76 15.88
CA ASN A 747 24.79 20.94 15.74
C ASN A 747 25.48 20.47 17.03
N GLU A 748 26.10 19.30 16.99
CA GLU A 748 26.76 18.65 18.13
C GLU A 748 27.98 19.41 18.66
N ASN A 749 28.46 20.42 17.94
CA ASN A 749 29.50 21.33 18.41
C ASN A 749 28.94 22.54 19.20
N ALA A 750 27.62 22.77 19.16
CA ALA A 750 26.98 23.95 19.74
C ALA A 750 25.48 23.72 20.09
N LEU A 751 25.18 22.62 20.78
CA LEU A 751 23.81 22.26 21.19
C LEU A 751 23.26 23.24 22.23
N LEU A 752 22.00 23.65 22.05
CA LEU A 752 21.27 24.47 23.03
C LEU A 752 20.17 23.62 23.68
N GLU A 753 20.01 23.72 24.99
CA GLU A 753 19.02 22.95 25.74
C GLU A 753 17.59 23.41 25.44
N SER A 754 17.41 24.70 25.11
CA SER A 754 16.13 25.30 24.72
C SER A 754 15.55 24.76 23.42
N ASP A 755 16.38 24.17 22.56
CA ASP A 755 15.95 23.66 21.26
C ASP A 755 15.32 22.26 21.37
N LEU A 756 15.40 21.63 22.55
CA LEU A 756 15.04 20.24 22.80
C LEU A 756 15.70 19.35 21.72
N ILE A 757 14.99 18.36 21.19
CA ILE A 757 15.43 17.53 20.06
C ILE A 757 15.28 18.26 18.70
N GLY A 758 15.59 19.55 18.63
CA GLY A 758 15.52 20.35 17.41
C GLY A 758 14.11 20.77 16.98
N ARG A 759 13.04 20.38 17.69
CA ARG A 759 11.67 20.88 17.46
C ARG A 759 11.28 22.07 18.36
N GLY A 760 12.20 22.53 19.20
CA GLY A 760 11.92 23.50 20.27
C GLY A 760 11.17 22.86 21.43
N ALA A 761 11.01 23.61 22.51
CA ALA A 761 10.38 23.12 23.73
C ALA A 761 9.07 23.85 24.05
N GLN A 762 8.13 23.13 24.66
CA GLN A 762 7.04 23.75 25.42
C GLN A 762 7.62 24.58 26.59
N SER A 763 6.85 25.56 27.08
CA SER A 763 7.31 26.46 28.15
C SER A 763 7.73 25.71 29.41
N GLY A 764 9.02 25.80 29.77
CA GLY A 764 9.62 25.13 30.93
C GLY A 764 10.26 23.77 30.64
N VAL A 765 10.09 23.23 29.43
CA VAL A 765 10.74 22.01 28.94
C VAL A 765 12.10 22.37 28.32
N TYR A 766 13.06 21.46 28.38
CA TYR A 766 14.39 21.60 27.76
C TYR A 766 15.07 20.23 27.65
N ALA A 767 16.08 20.13 26.78
CA ALA A 767 16.99 18.98 26.75
C ALA A 767 18.24 19.32 27.57
N ASP A 768 18.26 18.87 28.83
CA ASP A 768 19.43 18.86 29.73
C ASP A 768 20.57 18.03 29.11
N TRP A 769 21.35 18.65 28.23
CA TRP A 769 22.43 17.97 27.48
C TRP A 769 23.62 17.65 28.37
N ASN A 770 23.84 18.44 29.43
CA ASN A 770 24.93 18.26 30.36
C ASN A 770 24.57 17.44 31.61
N ASN A 771 23.30 16.99 31.74
CA ASN A 771 22.78 16.21 32.87
C ASN A 771 22.96 16.94 34.22
N SER A 772 22.74 18.26 34.25
CA SER A 772 22.81 19.13 35.43
C SER A 772 21.50 19.23 36.22
N LEU A 773 20.39 18.73 35.65
CA LEU A 773 19.01 18.90 36.09
C LEU A 773 18.55 20.38 36.10
N SER A 774 19.13 21.21 35.23
CA SER A 774 18.81 22.64 35.15
C SER A 774 18.93 23.20 33.73
N LEU A 775 17.99 24.04 33.29
CA LEU A 775 18.09 24.73 32.00
C LEU A 775 19.29 25.67 31.99
N ASN A 776 20.16 25.51 31.01
CA ASN A 776 21.35 26.32 30.81
C ASN A 776 21.33 26.99 29.41
N ALA A 777 21.69 28.26 29.36
CA ALA A 777 21.72 29.06 28.13
C ALA A 777 23.05 28.98 27.35
N GLY A 778 23.99 28.14 27.81
CA GLY A 778 25.25 27.90 27.13
C GLY A 778 25.10 26.89 25.99
N SER A 779 26.02 26.91 25.03
CA SER A 779 26.12 25.90 23.98
C SER A 779 27.05 24.77 24.39
N TYR A 780 26.66 23.51 24.13
CA TYR A 780 27.43 22.31 24.48
C TYR A 780 28.02 21.63 23.25
N ALA A 781 29.22 21.07 23.43
CA ALA A 781 29.82 20.12 22.50
C ALA A 781 29.60 18.70 23.04
N LEU A 782 28.75 17.91 22.38
CA LEU A 782 28.37 16.57 22.82
C LEU A 782 27.96 15.69 21.63
N ASP A 783 28.57 14.52 21.56
CA ASP A 783 28.24 13.43 20.64
C ASP A 783 26.92 12.79 21.11
N LEU A 784 25.84 13.00 20.33
CA LEU A 784 24.51 12.53 20.66
C LEU A 784 24.27 11.10 20.16
N ASN A 785 24.76 10.76 18.98
CA ASN A 785 24.54 9.46 18.33
C ASN A 785 25.55 8.36 18.73
N ALA A 786 26.61 8.72 19.47
CA ALA A 786 27.74 7.89 19.88
C ALA A 786 28.68 7.44 18.74
N ASP A 787 28.76 8.16 17.62
CA ASP A 787 29.64 7.83 16.49
C ASP A 787 31.12 8.23 16.69
N SER A 788 31.45 8.83 17.85
CA SER A 788 32.77 9.36 18.22
C SER A 788 33.24 10.57 17.42
N THR A 789 32.34 11.22 16.68
CA THR A 789 32.57 12.50 16.00
C THR A 789 31.55 13.56 16.44
N LEU A 790 31.80 14.83 16.14
CA LEU A 790 30.85 15.93 16.41
C LEU A 790 30.41 16.53 15.09
N GLY A 791 29.19 16.20 14.67
CA GLY A 791 28.66 16.57 13.38
C GLY A 791 27.51 17.57 13.44
N THR A 792 26.60 17.42 12.49
CA THR A 792 25.30 18.07 12.48
C THR A 792 24.28 17.03 12.06
N LEU A 793 23.46 16.60 13.01
CA LEU A 793 22.43 15.59 12.80
C LEU A 793 21.21 16.27 12.18
N ASN A 794 20.70 15.76 11.06
CA ASN A 794 19.56 16.35 10.33
C ASN A 794 18.32 15.46 10.43
N ASP A 795 17.13 16.04 10.56
CA ASP A 795 15.89 15.28 10.36
C ASP A 795 15.68 14.98 8.85
N PHE A 796 14.85 13.98 8.54
CA PHE A 796 14.47 13.62 7.18
C PHE A 796 12.95 13.38 7.13
N ASN A 797 12.28 13.80 6.06
CA ASN A 797 10.84 13.57 5.91
C ASN A 797 10.61 12.21 5.25
N ASP A 798 10.59 11.16 6.06
CA ASP A 798 10.34 9.79 5.63
C ASP A 798 9.04 9.67 4.82
N TRP A 799 7.95 10.22 5.35
CA TRP A 799 6.61 10.13 4.74
C TRP A 799 6.51 10.75 3.35
N ALA A 800 7.33 11.76 3.04
CA ALA A 800 7.38 12.37 1.71
C ALA A 800 8.37 11.68 0.74
N ASN A 801 9.04 10.61 1.17
CA ASN A 801 10.12 9.96 0.41
C ASN A 801 10.03 8.41 0.43
N LEU A 802 8.88 7.83 0.83
CA LEU A 802 8.63 6.40 0.71
C LEU A 802 8.67 5.95 -0.76
N GLN A 803 9.24 4.78 -1.03
CA GLN A 803 9.29 4.13 -2.32
C GLN A 803 8.41 2.89 -2.27
N LEU A 804 7.20 2.97 -2.81
CA LEU A 804 6.22 1.87 -2.73
C LEU A 804 6.48 0.81 -3.82
N SER A 805 6.55 1.23 -5.09
CA SER A 805 6.93 0.31 -6.18
C SER A 805 8.36 -0.20 -6.02
N PHE A 806 8.50 -1.53 -5.95
CA PHE A 806 9.77 -2.25 -5.95
C PHE A 806 10.01 -3.08 -7.22
N ALA A 807 8.97 -3.35 -8.02
CA ALA A 807 9.06 -4.28 -9.16
C ALA A 807 9.65 -3.66 -10.44
N ASP A 808 9.57 -2.34 -10.59
CA ASP A 808 10.08 -1.59 -11.75
C ASP A 808 11.43 -0.88 -11.50
N THR A 809 11.98 -1.03 -10.29
CA THR A 809 13.28 -0.46 -9.89
C THR A 809 14.44 -1.45 -10.06
N ALA A 810 15.66 -1.00 -9.80
CA ALA A 810 16.87 -1.84 -9.79
C ALA A 810 17.28 -2.33 -8.39
N SER A 811 16.52 -1.98 -7.35
CA SER A 811 16.83 -2.18 -5.93
C SER A 811 16.20 -3.48 -5.39
N GLY A 812 16.78 -4.03 -4.32
CA GLY A 812 16.27 -5.25 -3.67
C GLY A 812 16.04 -6.47 -4.58
N SER A 813 15.17 -7.37 -4.11
CA SER A 813 14.61 -8.51 -4.84
C SER A 813 13.50 -8.01 -5.77
N THR A 814 13.88 -7.45 -6.91
CA THR A 814 12.90 -6.93 -7.89
C THR A 814 11.98 -8.06 -8.35
N GLY A 815 10.66 -7.88 -8.26
CA GLY A 815 9.68 -8.89 -8.67
C GLY A 815 9.72 -9.24 -10.17
N ASP A 816 10.34 -8.38 -10.99
CA ASP A 816 10.68 -8.66 -12.39
C ASP A 816 11.78 -9.74 -12.50
N SER A 817 12.76 -9.74 -11.61
CA SER A 817 13.75 -10.82 -11.56
C SER A 817 13.16 -12.03 -10.83
N GLN A 818 12.79 -13.08 -11.59
CA GLN A 818 12.31 -14.34 -10.98
C GLN A 818 13.40 -15.12 -10.22
N LEU A 819 14.61 -14.57 -10.15
CA LEU A 819 15.77 -15.08 -9.45
C LEU A 819 16.03 -14.29 -8.19
N ARG A 820 16.47 -14.97 -7.12
CA ARG A 820 17.25 -14.29 -6.10
C ARG A 820 18.49 -13.67 -6.77
N SER A 821 18.56 -12.34 -6.74
CA SER A 821 19.43 -11.50 -7.57
C SER A 821 20.87 -12.03 -7.70
N LEU A 822 21.35 -12.15 -8.94
CA LEU A 822 22.59 -12.88 -9.23
C LEU A 822 23.84 -12.06 -8.87
N ARG A 823 24.76 -12.68 -8.13
CA ARG A 823 26.18 -12.42 -8.36
C ARG A 823 26.51 -12.89 -9.78
N GLN A 824 26.71 -11.94 -10.69
CA GLN A 824 26.80 -12.14 -12.14
C GLN A 824 27.69 -13.33 -12.54
N TRP A 825 27.10 -14.26 -13.30
CA TRP A 825 27.86 -15.22 -14.09
C TRP A 825 28.41 -14.53 -15.34
N ARG A 826 29.62 -13.97 -15.24
CA ARG A 826 30.46 -13.68 -16.42
C ARG A 826 31.95 -13.86 -16.13
N ASN A 827 32.65 -14.38 -17.14
CA ASN A 827 33.97 -15.00 -17.03
C ASN A 827 35.06 -14.11 -16.41
N LYS A 828 36.05 -14.78 -15.79
CA LYS A 828 37.37 -14.21 -15.43
C LYS A 828 38.00 -13.55 -16.67
N GLY A 829 37.95 -12.23 -16.76
CA GLY A 829 38.52 -11.49 -17.89
C GLY A 829 38.33 -9.99 -17.79
N ASP A 830 37.09 -9.52 -18.01
CA ASP A 830 36.77 -8.09 -18.10
C ASP A 830 36.08 -7.55 -16.84
N MET A 831 36.88 -7.08 -15.88
CA MET A 831 36.40 -6.30 -14.73
C MET A 831 36.01 -4.87 -15.14
N LYS A 832 34.95 -4.74 -15.94
CA LYS A 832 34.04 -3.58 -15.80
C LYS A 832 32.86 -4.02 -14.95
N THR A 833 33.05 -3.91 -13.64
CA THR A 833 32.06 -4.22 -12.62
C THR A 833 30.85 -3.29 -12.73
N VAL A 834 29.87 -3.67 -13.54
CA VAL A 834 28.48 -3.27 -13.30
C VAL A 834 28.04 -4.07 -12.08
N ARG A 835 28.33 -3.54 -10.89
CA ARG A 835 27.65 -3.99 -9.67
C ARG A 835 26.19 -3.63 -9.85
N THR A 836 25.36 -4.61 -10.20
CA THR A 836 23.91 -4.49 -10.08
C THR A 836 23.62 -4.18 -8.61
N ARG A 837 22.99 -3.04 -8.35
CA ARG A 837 22.71 -2.58 -6.98
C ARG A 837 21.53 -3.32 -6.33
N SER A 838 21.01 -4.35 -7.01
CA SER A 838 19.95 -5.29 -6.60
C SER A 838 20.36 -6.23 -5.46
N PHE A 839 21.49 -5.96 -4.82
CA PHE A 839 21.76 -6.28 -3.42
C PHE A 839 22.35 -5.02 -2.77
N MET A 840 21.49 -4.02 -2.54
CA MET A 840 21.50 -3.32 -1.26
C MET A 840 20.66 -4.14 -0.27
N HIS A 841 21.02 -5.43 -0.12
CA HIS A 841 21.03 -5.93 1.23
C HIS A 841 22.14 -5.19 1.93
N ASP A 842 21.81 -4.94 3.16
CA ASP A 842 22.62 -4.20 4.07
C ASP A 842 23.86 -5.01 4.52
N LYS A 843 24.91 -4.95 3.72
CA LYS A 843 26.22 -5.54 4.05
C LYS A 843 27.18 -4.60 4.75
N HIS A 844 26.72 -3.40 5.08
CA HIS A 844 27.52 -2.38 5.77
C HIS A 844 26.91 -1.95 7.10
N GLU A 845 25.59 -2.08 7.25
CA GLU A 845 24.79 -1.99 8.47
C GLU A 845 24.42 -3.43 9.01
N GLU A 846 24.81 -4.55 8.34
CA GLU A 846 24.81 -5.92 8.93
C GLU A 846 25.65 -5.96 10.24
N SER A 847 26.54 -4.98 10.45
CA SER A 847 27.31 -4.71 11.67
C SER A 847 26.65 -3.72 12.64
N ASP A 848 25.65 -2.97 12.18
CA ASP A 848 25.02 -1.84 12.87
C ASP A 848 23.54 -2.16 13.22
N GLU A 849 22.99 -3.28 12.72
CA GLU A 849 21.82 -4.02 13.18
C GLU A 849 22.00 -4.47 14.64
N ASP A 850 21.99 -3.47 15.54
CA ASP A 850 22.35 -3.58 16.95
C ASP A 850 21.53 -4.65 17.66
N VAL A 851 22.17 -5.79 17.92
CA VAL A 851 21.66 -6.77 18.87
C VAL A 851 21.51 -6.05 20.22
N PRO A 852 20.30 -5.99 20.82
CA PRO A 852 20.11 -5.31 22.09
C PRO A 852 21.11 -5.81 23.14
N HIS A 853 21.77 -4.89 23.85
CA HIS A 853 22.83 -5.24 24.78
C HIS A 853 22.38 -6.31 25.78
N LYS A 854 23.22 -7.28 26.15
CA LYS A 854 22.84 -8.50 26.92
C LYS A 854 21.90 -8.22 28.12
N HIS A 855 22.12 -7.12 28.83
CA HIS A 855 21.27 -6.69 29.95
C HIS A 855 19.79 -6.51 29.59
N PHE A 856 19.45 -6.04 28.38
CA PHE A 856 18.08 -5.96 27.87
C PHE A 856 17.39 -7.32 27.85
N PHE A 857 18.07 -8.36 27.36
CA PHE A 857 17.56 -9.73 27.37
C PHE A 857 17.48 -10.30 28.78
N ASP A 858 18.41 -9.94 29.67
CA ASP A 858 18.35 -10.33 31.08
C ASP A 858 17.15 -9.68 31.80
N GLU A 859 16.82 -8.41 31.48
CA GLU A 859 15.61 -7.74 31.97
C GLU A 859 14.32 -8.40 31.44
N LEU A 860 14.25 -8.68 30.13
CA LEU A 860 13.13 -9.40 29.52
C LEU A 860 12.88 -10.76 30.18
N ARG A 861 13.95 -11.53 30.47
CA ARG A 861 13.85 -12.81 31.16
C ARG A 861 13.47 -12.66 32.63
N ARG A 862 13.98 -11.64 33.34
CA ARG A 862 13.63 -11.36 34.75
C ARG A 862 12.15 -11.01 34.91
N ASP A 863 11.57 -10.31 33.93
CA ASP A 863 10.14 -9.98 33.88
C ASP A 863 9.25 -11.20 33.56
N ASN A 864 9.82 -12.40 33.32
CA ASN A 864 9.11 -13.63 32.97
C ASN A 864 9.28 -14.72 34.06
N PRO A 865 8.29 -14.92 34.96
CA PRO A 865 8.36 -15.91 36.04
C PRO A 865 8.45 -17.37 35.59
N ARG A 866 8.28 -17.68 34.29
CA ARG A 866 8.37 -19.03 33.73
C ARG A 866 9.64 -19.30 32.94
N ALA A 867 10.38 -18.27 32.53
CA ALA A 867 11.61 -18.46 31.74
C ALA A 867 12.75 -19.15 32.52
N GLN A 868 12.67 -19.20 33.86
CA GLN A 868 13.69 -19.84 34.72
C GLN A 868 13.61 -21.38 34.78
N GLN A 869 12.76 -22.04 33.97
CA GLN A 869 12.57 -23.51 34.03
C GLN A 869 13.04 -24.27 32.79
N ASP A 870 13.36 -23.60 31.68
CA ASP A 870 13.65 -24.22 30.37
C ASP A 870 15.04 -23.84 29.78
N ASP A 871 16.01 -23.42 30.63
CA ASP A 871 17.44 -23.26 30.29
C ASP A 871 18.22 -24.58 30.49
#